data_AF-D4YQR2-F1
#
_entry.id   AF-D4YQR2-F1
#
_cell.length_a   1.000
_cell.length_b   1.000
_cell.length_c   1.000
_cell.angle_alpha   90.00
_cell.angle_beta   90.00
_cell.angle_gamma   90.00
#
_symmetry.space_group_name_H-M   'P 1'
#
loop_
_entity.id
_entity.type
_entity.pdbx_description
1 polymer ?
#
loop_
_entity_poly.entity_id
_entity_poly.type
_entity_poly.pdbx_seq_one_letter_code
_entity_poly.pdbx_strand_id
1 'polypeptide(L)'
;MAAVRTSDVWATTEFIGRNTVRQLLVPAHDGLEILDGPAPHIRSRYGQWPTASGPDESRGEGLAAVLPENDASSDEITWVGSRRPVPADAVRDSFDGAIGFTSHSRAHSLRRPQIGALHSIVGYQSSGLTEPGVVVMPTGTGKTETMLAWMIAQRPERVLVLVPSSALREQIASKFETLGILQREGIVEPDAMRPRVGRVAGRFDSEEDAAAFVAACNVVVATPNAIHASEAAVQRAFFSGFTHLLVDEAHHAPARTWAEIIRAFGERPILLFTATPYRRDGLTLPGRVIFRFPLREAQREGYFSTIDFTAVLDLDDDDEALARAALSRLRSDLDAGHEHLLLARVGTKPRADEIHALYSRLAPEFAPKVIHDSLRASERDAAIRAMRERSSRVIVCVDMLGEGFDLPTLKVGAFHDTHRSLSPMVQLIGRLARTSSPVPIGTASVFIRQGPKQALSPLRFLLREDPDWDKVLSDITERATERADEISEFESSFADNPPDVPVGLLEPKMSARAFATTTVDWDPLAARAVYGDRILDGLISVNRDDTIAWFVIETVSDLRWGDIPSLRATDYTLVVLFLDRTQGLLYVHCSDTKRSLDDLVEAVIGHEPAPVNGYDTFKVFAKLDRLIPTNIGLLDARDRDKRFSMHVGSDVETALTEAERTHKANTHVAAKAFQEGERVTIAAALSGRFWSMRTASNLAEWRRWCRDQGAKLRDKSVDVRSLFRDMIIPVDVKERPPYPFLAVEWPWELYVGAGTSSRVVFNANGVPLTDAGLRIDDYGVDGPLRFSVVTPTWELPYEGRFGSTGVHYRALGDDATVEGGRGSTAPLSTWLNNHKPTLLLAGDRLITGDDRLLAPRTELPPYPRDNLRSLDWGAGGVNIAVESQGPDRRADSIQAFMARYLGDNQTFDVLIDDDRSGEAADLVGIRVDGGDLHVTLVHCKYSSKPDAGSRLKDLYEVCGQAMRGARWRDNAALPLLEHLDRRAVGYTRRFGGTAFEIGDREMLFRIRQQASLLFPRFTTIIAQPGLSIGSASDEQLRLIAGAASYVQTVTKGGFEVYGSD
;
A
#
# COMPACT_ATOMS: atom_id res chain seq x y z
N MET A 1 2.65 30.62 -56.46
CA MET A 1 4.03 30.87 -55.98
C MET A 1 4.43 29.69 -55.13
N ALA A 2 5.67 29.22 -55.24
CA ALA A 2 6.17 28.16 -54.38
C ALA A 2 6.13 28.63 -52.90
N ALA A 3 5.78 27.72 -51.99
CA ALA A 3 5.73 28.00 -50.57
C ALA A 3 7.16 28.15 -50.06
N VAL A 4 7.56 29.38 -49.72
CA VAL A 4 8.92 29.67 -49.24
C VAL A 4 9.10 29.10 -47.84
N ARG A 5 10.25 28.51 -47.54
CA ARG A 5 10.54 27.83 -46.28
C ARG A 5 11.77 28.39 -45.57
N THR A 6 11.84 28.20 -44.25
CA THR A 6 13.02 28.52 -43.44
C THR A 6 13.38 27.37 -42.51
N SER A 7 14.68 27.20 -42.25
CA SER A 7 15.20 26.39 -41.15
C SER A 7 15.26 27.17 -39.83
N ASP A 8 15.52 26.48 -38.72
CA ASP A 8 15.64 27.12 -37.40
C ASP A 8 16.83 28.09 -37.36
N VAL A 9 16.58 29.33 -36.93
CA VAL A 9 17.61 30.34 -36.70
C VAL A 9 17.82 30.53 -35.21
N TRP A 10 18.97 30.08 -34.72
CA TRP A 10 19.36 30.18 -33.32
C TRP A 10 20.24 31.41 -33.07
N ALA A 11 20.08 32.03 -31.90
CA ALA A 11 21.05 32.98 -31.39
C ALA A 11 22.40 32.29 -31.13
N THR A 12 23.47 33.08 -31.06
CA THR A 12 24.79 32.61 -30.62
C THR A 12 24.66 31.96 -29.24
N THR A 13 25.04 30.69 -29.14
CA THR A 13 24.95 29.94 -27.88
C THR A 13 26.02 30.43 -26.92
N GLU A 14 25.61 30.76 -25.69
CA GLU A 14 26.53 31.15 -24.63
C GLU A 14 26.89 29.92 -23.78
N PHE A 15 28.16 29.84 -23.36
CA PHE A 15 28.70 28.75 -22.56
C PHE A 15 29.36 29.30 -21.31
N ILE A 16 29.01 28.74 -20.15
CA ILE A 16 29.71 28.99 -18.88
C ILE A 16 30.10 27.61 -18.33
N GLY A 17 31.38 27.26 -18.47
CA GLY A 17 31.88 25.91 -18.22
C GLY A 17 31.19 24.88 -19.11
N ARG A 18 30.46 23.92 -18.51
CA ARG A 18 29.65 22.91 -19.22
C ARG A 18 28.18 23.29 -19.39
N ASN A 19 27.78 24.46 -18.88
CA ASN A 19 26.41 24.93 -18.88
C ASN A 19 26.15 25.77 -20.13
N THR A 20 24.95 25.68 -20.70
CA THR A 20 24.61 26.31 -22.00
C THR A 20 23.40 27.22 -21.87
N VAL A 21 23.40 28.35 -22.57
CA VAL A 21 22.23 29.22 -22.75
C VAL A 21 21.91 29.30 -24.23
N ARG A 22 20.67 28.98 -24.59
CA ARG A 22 20.18 28.98 -25.98
C ARG A 22 18.90 29.79 -26.11
N GLN A 23 18.70 30.35 -27.31
CA GLN A 23 17.46 31.02 -27.68
C GLN A 23 17.18 30.79 -29.17
N LEU A 24 15.95 30.39 -29.48
CA LEU A 24 15.46 30.28 -30.84
C LEU A 24 14.91 31.64 -31.28
N LEU A 25 15.47 32.21 -32.35
CA LEU A 25 15.04 33.50 -32.89
C LEU A 25 13.93 33.32 -33.92
N VAL A 26 14.09 32.32 -34.80
CA VAL A 26 13.11 31.98 -35.83
C VAL A 26 12.93 30.47 -35.91
N PRO A 27 11.71 29.95 -35.71
CA PRO A 27 11.42 28.53 -35.90
C PRO A 27 11.37 28.13 -37.38
N ALA A 28 11.75 26.89 -37.67
CA ALA A 28 11.59 26.29 -38.98
C ALA A 28 10.11 26.26 -39.39
N HIS A 29 9.82 26.70 -40.62
CA HIS A 29 8.46 26.75 -41.12
C HIS A 29 8.43 26.68 -42.65
N ASP A 30 7.48 25.91 -43.16
CA ASP A 30 7.14 25.87 -44.59
C ASP A 30 5.92 26.78 -44.83
N GLY A 31 5.92 27.52 -45.93
CA GLY A 31 4.78 28.38 -46.30
C GLY A 31 4.79 29.75 -45.64
N LEU A 32 5.95 30.40 -45.61
CA LEU A 32 6.09 31.79 -45.18
C LEU A 32 5.31 32.73 -46.09
N GLU A 33 4.57 33.66 -45.50
CA GLU A 33 3.84 34.70 -46.22
C GLU A 33 4.74 35.92 -46.42
N ILE A 34 4.90 36.35 -47.67
CA ILE A 34 5.59 37.60 -48.00
C ILE A 34 4.53 38.71 -48.05
N LEU A 35 4.71 39.72 -47.20
CA LEU A 35 3.86 40.90 -47.16
C LEU A 35 4.56 42.03 -47.92
N ASP A 36 4.07 42.29 -49.12
CA ASP A 36 4.58 43.36 -50.00
C ASP A 36 4.18 44.73 -49.47
N GLY A 37 5.14 45.65 -49.40
CA GLY A 37 4.95 47.02 -48.92
C GLY A 37 6.24 47.85 -49.04
N PRO A 38 6.23 49.14 -48.64
CA PRO A 38 7.43 49.99 -48.68
C PRO A 38 8.58 49.48 -47.81
N ALA A 39 8.30 48.62 -46.83
CA ALA A 39 9.26 47.78 -46.12
C ALA A 39 8.69 46.35 -46.13
N PRO A 40 9.17 45.45 -47.01
CA PRO A 40 8.61 44.11 -47.09
C PRO A 40 8.96 43.31 -45.83
N HIS A 41 8.04 42.43 -45.43
CA HIS A 41 8.21 41.56 -44.28
C HIS A 41 7.84 40.12 -44.65
N ILE A 42 8.44 39.16 -43.95
CA ILE A 42 7.93 37.80 -43.92
C ILE A 42 7.14 37.58 -42.64
N ARG A 43 6.02 36.88 -42.76
CA ARG A 43 5.14 36.54 -41.65
C ARG A 43 4.96 35.04 -41.56
N SER A 44 4.96 34.54 -40.34
CA SER A 44 4.50 33.20 -40.00
C SER A 44 3.66 33.24 -38.72
N ARG A 45 3.16 32.08 -38.28
CA ARG A 45 2.55 31.93 -36.96
C ARG A 45 3.51 32.15 -35.77
N TYR A 46 4.82 32.23 -36.04
CA TYR A 46 5.86 32.39 -35.02
C TYR A 46 6.43 33.81 -34.93
N GLY A 47 5.91 34.72 -35.75
CA GLY A 47 6.31 36.13 -35.74
C GLY A 47 6.39 36.74 -37.13
N GLN A 48 6.83 37.99 -37.16
CA GLN A 48 7.07 38.78 -38.35
C GLN A 48 8.49 39.34 -38.34
N TRP A 49 9.16 39.26 -39.49
CA TRP A 49 10.54 39.74 -39.65
C TRP A 49 10.67 40.60 -40.92
N PRO A 50 11.49 41.66 -40.90
CA PRO A 50 11.74 42.46 -42.09
C PRO A 50 12.53 41.67 -43.14
N THR A 51 12.36 42.00 -44.42
CA THR A 51 13.19 41.46 -45.50
C THR A 51 14.41 42.33 -45.78
N ALA A 52 15.50 41.70 -46.24
CA ALA A 52 16.68 42.35 -46.78
C ALA A 52 16.75 42.18 -48.30
N SER A 53 17.32 43.19 -48.96
CA SER A 53 17.49 43.31 -50.41
C SER A 53 18.63 42.43 -50.94
N GLY A 54 19.47 41.89 -50.05
CA GLY A 54 20.58 41.01 -50.37
C GLY A 54 21.41 40.62 -49.13
N PRO A 55 22.36 39.69 -49.27
CA PRO A 55 23.14 39.16 -48.15
C PRO A 55 24.10 40.18 -47.50
N ASP A 56 24.45 41.25 -48.21
CA ASP A 56 25.41 42.28 -47.77
C ASP A 56 24.74 43.52 -47.11
N GLU A 57 23.42 43.50 -46.92
CA GLU A 57 22.70 44.64 -46.32
C GLU A 57 22.95 44.76 -44.81
N SER A 58 23.58 45.86 -44.38
CA SER A 58 23.84 46.14 -42.96
C SER A 58 22.55 46.55 -42.22
N ARG A 59 22.08 45.72 -41.28
CA ARG A 59 20.81 45.88 -40.55
C ARG A 59 20.97 46.22 -39.04
N GLY A 60 22.17 46.59 -38.60
CA GLY A 60 22.41 46.89 -37.19
C GLY A 60 22.13 45.68 -36.28
N GLU A 61 21.33 45.85 -35.24
CA GLU A 61 20.99 44.79 -34.26
C GLU A 61 19.81 43.90 -34.67
N GLY A 62 19.13 44.17 -35.79
CA GLY A 62 17.96 43.41 -36.24
C GLY A 62 18.31 42.20 -37.12
N LEU A 63 17.46 41.17 -37.09
CA LEU A 63 17.53 39.99 -37.96
C LEU A 63 16.54 40.17 -39.13
N ALA A 64 16.99 39.91 -40.37
CA ALA A 64 16.18 40.08 -41.58
C ALA A 64 16.29 38.88 -42.54
N ALA A 65 15.21 38.61 -43.26
CA ALA A 65 15.10 37.52 -44.23
C ALA A 65 15.55 37.97 -45.63
N VAL A 66 16.46 37.21 -46.25
CA VAL A 66 16.86 37.40 -47.65
C VAL A 66 15.96 36.52 -48.51
N LEU A 67 15.18 37.16 -49.37
CA LEU A 67 14.29 36.46 -50.30
C LEU A 67 15.10 35.80 -51.44
N PRO A 68 14.73 34.60 -51.89
CA PRO A 68 15.39 33.96 -53.03
C PRO A 68 15.19 34.77 -54.32
N GLU A 69 16.23 34.89 -55.15
CA GLU A 69 16.14 35.53 -56.47
C GLU A 69 15.21 34.73 -57.41
N ASN A 70 14.50 35.42 -58.31
CA ASN A 70 13.47 34.84 -59.20
C ASN A 70 13.94 33.66 -60.11
N ASP A 71 15.24 33.37 -60.18
CA ASP A 71 15.87 32.28 -60.96
C ASP A 71 16.56 31.20 -60.08
N ALA A 72 16.44 31.27 -58.75
CA ALA A 72 17.09 30.34 -57.84
C ALA A 72 16.34 28.98 -57.75
N SER A 73 17.07 27.87 -57.77
CA SER A 73 16.50 26.50 -57.65
C SER A 73 16.05 26.12 -56.23
N SER A 74 16.08 27.07 -55.28
CA SER A 74 15.82 26.83 -53.85
C SER A 74 14.80 27.83 -53.32
N ASP A 75 13.66 27.31 -52.84
CA ASP A 75 12.60 28.06 -52.16
C ASP A 75 12.93 28.34 -50.67
N GLU A 76 14.22 28.30 -50.27
CA GLU A 76 14.66 28.47 -48.88
C GLU A 76 15.14 29.90 -48.60
N ILE A 77 14.54 30.56 -47.60
CA ILE A 77 14.96 31.87 -47.09
C ILE A 77 16.24 31.72 -46.27
N THR A 78 17.18 32.64 -46.51
CA THR A 78 18.38 32.79 -45.67
C THR A 78 18.27 34.05 -44.81
N TRP A 79 19.10 34.14 -43.76
CA TRP A 79 18.96 35.19 -42.74
C TRP A 79 20.25 35.97 -42.55
N VAL A 80 20.13 37.29 -42.50
CA VAL A 80 21.23 38.24 -42.27
C VAL A 80 20.93 39.16 -41.08
N GLY A 81 21.98 39.71 -40.48
CA GLY A 81 21.89 40.56 -39.30
C GLY A 81 22.37 39.88 -38.01
N SER A 82 22.02 40.47 -36.86
CA SER A 82 22.54 40.05 -35.55
C SER A 82 21.95 38.71 -35.11
N ARG A 83 22.83 37.77 -34.72
CA ARG A 83 22.45 36.55 -33.99
C ARG A 83 22.66 36.68 -32.48
N ARG A 84 22.78 37.90 -31.95
CA ARG A 84 22.85 38.11 -30.50
C ARG A 84 21.53 37.70 -29.84
N PRO A 85 21.56 37.08 -28.66
CA PRO A 85 20.34 36.77 -27.93
C PRO A 85 19.61 38.06 -27.53
N VAL A 86 18.28 38.02 -27.60
CA VAL A 86 17.42 39.12 -27.16
C VAL A 86 17.49 39.22 -25.64
N PRO A 87 17.67 40.41 -25.04
CA PRO A 87 17.71 40.58 -23.58
C PRO A 87 16.51 39.93 -22.87
N ALA A 88 16.75 39.31 -21.71
CA ALA A 88 15.73 38.54 -20.98
C ALA A 88 14.49 39.39 -20.63
N ASP A 89 14.67 40.66 -20.27
CA ASP A 89 13.58 41.58 -19.97
C ASP A 89 12.71 41.87 -21.20
N ALA A 90 13.34 42.13 -22.37
CA ALA A 90 12.60 42.35 -23.61
C ALA A 90 11.79 41.11 -24.03
N VAL A 91 12.30 39.90 -23.76
CA VAL A 91 11.53 38.67 -23.98
C VAL A 91 10.34 38.58 -23.02
N ARG A 92 10.54 38.86 -21.73
CA ARG A 92 9.45 38.86 -20.75
C ARG A 92 8.37 39.89 -21.11
N ASP A 93 8.77 41.08 -21.55
CA ASP A 93 7.85 42.15 -21.89
C ASP A 93 7.01 41.80 -23.13
N SER A 94 7.56 41.00 -24.06
CA SER A 94 6.81 40.47 -25.21
C SER A 94 5.67 39.52 -24.86
N PHE A 95 5.61 39.02 -23.61
CA PHE A 95 4.51 38.16 -23.15
C PHE A 95 3.26 38.92 -22.74
N ASP A 96 3.31 40.26 -22.68
CA ASP A 96 2.15 41.07 -22.32
C ASP A 96 0.99 40.85 -23.30
N GLY A 97 -0.14 40.39 -22.79
CA GLY A 97 -1.32 40.06 -23.62
C GLY A 97 -1.12 38.92 -24.61
N ALA A 98 0.03 38.24 -24.61
CA ALA A 98 0.38 37.26 -25.63
C ALA A 98 -0.33 35.89 -25.47
N ILE A 99 -1.03 35.67 -24.36
CA ILE A 99 -1.85 34.49 -24.13
C ILE A 99 -3.23 34.90 -23.62
N GLY A 100 -4.28 34.48 -24.34
CA GLY A 100 -5.66 34.79 -24.00
C GLY A 100 -6.35 33.69 -23.19
N PHE A 101 -7.21 34.06 -22.25
CA PHE A 101 -8.08 33.14 -21.52
C PHE A 101 -9.39 32.90 -22.29
N THR A 102 -9.31 32.12 -23.36
CA THR A 102 -10.48 31.70 -24.15
C THR A 102 -11.07 30.41 -23.59
N SER A 103 -12.38 30.20 -23.76
CA SER A 103 -13.02 28.94 -23.36
C SER A 103 -12.34 27.76 -24.08
N HIS A 104 -12.03 26.69 -23.34
CA HIS A 104 -11.42 25.46 -23.85
C HIS A 104 -12.21 24.74 -24.98
N SER A 105 -13.44 25.19 -25.25
CA SER A 105 -14.30 24.70 -26.33
C SER A 105 -14.01 25.36 -27.69
N ARG A 106 -13.24 26.45 -27.71
CA ARG A 106 -12.91 27.20 -28.93
C ARG A 106 -11.61 26.68 -29.56
N ALA A 107 -11.47 26.87 -30.87
CA ALA A 107 -10.20 26.64 -31.55
C ALA A 107 -9.08 27.52 -30.95
N HIS A 108 -7.84 27.06 -31.03
CA HIS A 108 -6.66 27.79 -30.54
C HIS A 108 -6.74 28.16 -29.05
N SER A 109 -7.32 27.28 -28.22
CA SER A 109 -7.45 27.47 -26.77
C SER A 109 -6.70 26.41 -25.97
N LEU A 110 -6.39 26.72 -24.71
CA LEU A 110 -5.87 25.75 -23.75
C LEU A 110 -6.90 24.66 -23.46
N ARG A 111 -6.44 23.42 -23.30
CA ARG A 111 -7.31 22.29 -22.90
C ARG A 111 -7.89 22.55 -21.51
N ARG A 112 -9.05 21.94 -21.23
CA ARG A 112 -9.73 22.01 -19.92
C ARG A 112 -8.80 21.81 -18.71
N PRO A 113 -7.93 20.77 -18.66
CA PRO A 113 -6.97 20.61 -17.57
C PRO A 113 -5.95 21.76 -17.46
N GLN A 114 -5.51 22.31 -18.59
CA GLN A 114 -4.49 23.36 -18.64
C GLN A 114 -5.04 24.71 -18.19
N ILE A 115 -6.22 25.11 -18.69
CA ILE A 115 -6.86 26.37 -18.30
C ILE A 115 -7.34 26.33 -16.84
N GLY A 116 -7.85 25.18 -16.38
CA GLY A 116 -8.23 24.99 -14.98
C GLY A 116 -7.02 25.12 -14.05
N ALA A 117 -5.91 24.43 -14.37
CA ALA A 117 -4.67 24.54 -13.62
C ALA A 117 -4.15 25.98 -13.59
N LEU A 118 -4.12 26.66 -14.73
CA LEU A 118 -3.65 28.04 -14.83
C LEU A 118 -4.49 28.99 -13.96
N HIS A 119 -5.82 28.92 -14.00
CA HIS A 119 -6.68 29.73 -13.13
C HIS A 119 -6.46 29.44 -11.64
N SER A 120 -6.33 28.17 -11.25
CA SER A 120 -6.03 27.79 -9.88
C SER A 120 -4.68 28.33 -9.40
N ILE A 121 -3.64 28.23 -10.24
CA ILE A 121 -2.30 28.77 -9.95
C ILE A 121 -2.38 30.28 -9.74
N VAL A 122 -3.02 31.02 -10.67
CA VAL A 122 -3.13 32.47 -10.59
C VAL A 122 -3.93 32.90 -9.37
N GLY A 123 -5.06 32.24 -9.08
CA GLY A 123 -5.87 32.51 -7.89
C GLY A 123 -5.11 32.25 -6.60
N TYR A 124 -4.34 31.16 -6.55
CA TYR A 124 -3.51 30.80 -5.41
C TYR A 124 -2.37 31.81 -5.19
N GLN A 125 -1.60 32.14 -6.24
CA GLN A 125 -0.51 33.13 -6.14
C GLN A 125 -1.02 34.52 -5.76
N SER A 126 -2.26 34.87 -6.13
CA SER A 126 -2.91 36.12 -5.74
C SER A 126 -3.45 36.13 -4.31
N SER A 127 -3.48 34.99 -3.61
CA SER A 127 -4.01 34.88 -2.24
C SER A 127 -3.05 35.36 -1.15
N GLY A 128 -1.77 35.54 -1.48
CA GLY A 128 -0.72 35.89 -0.50
C GLY A 128 -0.20 34.71 0.32
N LEU A 129 -0.66 33.49 0.08
CA LEU A 129 -0.12 32.27 0.71
C LEU A 129 1.28 31.96 0.15
N THR A 130 2.20 31.59 1.04
CA THR A 130 3.62 31.34 0.72
C THR A 130 3.99 29.85 0.67
N GLU A 131 3.09 28.95 1.07
CA GLU A 131 3.28 27.51 0.93
C GLU A 131 3.41 27.06 -0.54
N PRO A 132 4.14 25.98 -0.85
CA PRO A 132 4.19 25.44 -2.21
C PRO A 132 2.81 25.04 -2.73
N GLY A 133 2.48 25.39 -3.98
CA GLY A 133 1.25 24.98 -4.65
C GLY A 133 1.44 23.69 -5.44
N VAL A 134 0.64 22.66 -5.15
CA VAL A 134 0.69 21.34 -5.80
C VAL A 134 -0.39 21.25 -6.88
N VAL A 135 0.04 20.94 -8.11
CA VAL A 135 -0.79 20.79 -9.30
C VAL A 135 -0.74 19.33 -9.75
N VAL A 136 -1.86 18.63 -9.54
CA VAL A 136 -1.98 17.20 -9.85
C VAL A 136 -2.65 17.04 -11.21
N MET A 137 -1.86 16.61 -12.18
CA MET A 137 -2.29 16.44 -13.57
C MET A 137 -1.80 15.09 -14.12
N PRO A 138 -2.70 14.22 -14.61
CA PRO A 138 -2.33 12.96 -15.24
C PRO A 138 -1.30 13.15 -16.35
N THR A 139 -0.47 12.14 -16.59
CA THR A 139 0.48 12.15 -17.72
C THR A 139 -0.26 12.41 -19.05
N GLY A 140 0.34 13.10 -20.02
CA GLY A 140 -0.34 13.37 -21.30
C GLY A 140 -1.40 14.50 -21.32
N THR A 141 -1.85 15.01 -20.17
CA THR A 141 -2.79 16.16 -20.10
C THR A 141 -2.16 17.52 -20.36
N GLY A 142 -0.83 17.57 -20.58
CA GLY A 142 -0.09 18.78 -20.95
C GLY A 142 0.46 19.59 -19.77
N LYS A 143 1.07 18.91 -18.78
CA LYS A 143 1.77 19.55 -17.64
C LYS A 143 2.81 20.56 -18.09
N THR A 144 3.71 20.16 -19.00
CA THR A 144 4.75 21.06 -19.49
C THR A 144 4.15 22.25 -20.22
N GLU A 145 3.14 22.04 -21.07
CA GLU A 145 2.40 23.13 -21.73
C GLU A 145 1.72 24.07 -20.72
N THR A 146 1.27 23.55 -19.58
CA THR A 146 0.74 24.37 -18.48
C THR A 146 1.83 25.25 -17.85
N MET A 147 3.05 24.72 -17.67
CA MET A 147 4.20 25.50 -17.20
C MET A 147 4.58 26.63 -18.18
N LEU A 148 4.56 26.34 -19.49
CA LEU A 148 4.79 27.35 -20.53
C LEU A 148 3.70 28.42 -20.52
N ALA A 149 2.43 28.01 -20.47
CA ALA A 149 1.29 28.92 -20.41
C ALA A 149 1.35 29.82 -19.16
N TRP A 150 1.74 29.25 -18.01
CA TRP A 150 1.97 29.99 -16.78
C TRP A 150 3.10 31.02 -16.91
N MET A 151 4.23 30.66 -17.51
CA MET A 151 5.35 31.60 -17.72
C MET A 151 4.92 32.80 -18.55
N ILE A 152 4.15 32.59 -19.61
CA ILE A 152 3.66 33.68 -20.47
C ILE A 152 2.61 34.51 -19.73
N ALA A 153 1.66 33.86 -19.04
CA ALA A 153 0.58 34.56 -18.35
C ALA A 153 1.04 35.34 -17.10
N GLN A 154 2.02 34.83 -16.35
CA GLN A 154 2.48 35.43 -15.09
C GLN A 154 3.77 36.23 -15.24
N ARG A 155 4.48 36.08 -16.37
CA ARG A 155 5.68 36.86 -16.72
C ARG A 155 6.71 36.93 -15.57
N PRO A 156 7.09 35.79 -14.96
CA PRO A 156 8.09 35.78 -13.90
C PRO A 156 9.43 36.30 -14.43
N GLU A 157 10.23 36.98 -13.59
CA GLU A 157 11.51 37.51 -14.05
C GLU A 157 12.48 36.39 -14.41
N ARG A 158 12.63 35.41 -13.52
CA ARG A 158 13.56 34.28 -13.66
C ARG A 158 13.03 33.03 -12.97
N VAL A 159 12.97 31.92 -13.71
CA VAL A 159 12.38 30.65 -13.25
C VAL A 159 13.42 29.54 -13.23
N LEU A 160 13.47 28.79 -12.12
CA LEU A 160 14.17 27.51 -12.06
C LEU A 160 13.17 26.38 -12.28
N VAL A 161 13.45 25.46 -13.19
CA VAL A 161 12.69 24.23 -13.42
C VAL A 161 13.53 23.03 -12.98
N LEU A 162 13.09 22.36 -11.92
CA LEU A 162 13.73 21.18 -11.35
C LEU A 162 13.13 19.90 -11.93
N VAL A 163 13.98 19.01 -12.42
CA VAL A 163 13.58 17.75 -13.08
C VAL A 163 14.43 16.57 -12.60
N PRO A 164 13.93 15.32 -12.62
CA PRO A 164 14.63 14.19 -12.03
C PRO A 164 15.77 13.62 -12.89
N SER A 165 15.77 13.87 -14.21
CA SER A 165 16.74 13.26 -15.12
C SER A 165 17.28 14.23 -16.17
N SER A 166 18.50 13.95 -16.66
CA SER A 166 19.10 14.71 -17.75
C SER A 166 18.26 14.65 -19.03
N ALA A 167 17.55 13.54 -19.28
CA ALA A 167 16.66 13.41 -20.44
C ALA A 167 15.47 14.37 -20.36
N LEU A 168 14.81 14.48 -19.19
CA LEU A 168 13.76 15.48 -18.97
C LEU A 168 14.29 16.90 -19.06
N ARG A 169 15.52 17.15 -18.59
CA ARG A 169 16.14 18.46 -18.71
C ARG A 169 16.23 18.90 -20.18
N GLU A 170 16.73 18.03 -21.05
CA GLU A 170 16.83 18.32 -22.49
C GLU A 170 15.44 18.51 -23.13
N GLN A 171 14.48 17.64 -22.79
CA GLN A 171 13.12 17.68 -23.35
C GLN A 171 12.37 18.97 -22.94
N ILE A 172 12.37 19.31 -21.66
CA ILE A 172 11.66 20.47 -21.13
C ILE A 172 12.35 21.76 -21.59
N ALA A 173 13.69 21.81 -21.57
CA ALA A 173 14.42 22.96 -22.11
C ALA A 173 14.06 23.24 -23.58
N SER A 174 14.01 22.19 -24.41
CA SER A 174 13.62 22.32 -25.82
C SER A 174 12.18 22.82 -26.01
N LYS A 175 11.25 22.43 -25.13
CA LYS A 175 9.88 22.97 -25.16
C LYS A 175 9.84 24.45 -24.82
N PHE A 176 10.57 24.90 -23.79
CA PHE A 176 10.67 26.32 -23.47
C PHE A 176 11.31 27.11 -24.63
N GLU A 177 12.39 26.61 -25.22
CA GLU A 177 13.09 27.26 -26.35
C GLU A 177 12.18 27.49 -27.57
N THR A 178 11.16 26.66 -27.76
CA THR A 178 10.25 26.71 -28.91
C THR A 178 8.87 27.26 -28.59
N LEU A 179 8.57 27.54 -27.31
CA LEU A 179 7.21 27.71 -26.77
C LEU A 179 6.24 26.54 -27.10
N GLY A 180 6.80 25.40 -27.52
CA GLY A 180 6.11 24.15 -27.78
C GLY A 180 4.88 24.27 -28.68
N ILE A 181 3.84 23.53 -28.32
CA ILE A 181 2.57 23.50 -29.07
C ILE A 181 1.78 24.81 -28.93
N LEU A 182 2.05 25.63 -27.91
CA LEU A 182 1.24 26.82 -27.65
C LEU A 182 1.36 27.85 -28.79
N GLN A 183 2.58 28.12 -29.24
CA GLN A 183 2.79 29.03 -30.38
C GLN A 183 2.48 28.33 -31.71
N ARG A 184 2.77 27.03 -31.84
CA ARG A 184 2.46 26.25 -33.04
C ARG A 184 0.96 26.23 -33.36
N GLU A 185 0.10 26.12 -32.35
CA GLU A 185 -1.35 26.11 -32.51
C GLU A 185 -1.96 27.50 -32.36
N GLY A 186 -1.18 28.59 -32.31
CA GLY A 186 -1.69 29.96 -32.19
C GLY A 186 -2.45 30.25 -30.89
N ILE A 187 -2.21 29.49 -29.82
CA ILE A 187 -2.71 29.78 -28.46
C ILE A 187 -1.93 30.97 -27.88
N VAL A 188 -0.65 31.05 -28.24
CA VAL A 188 0.25 32.17 -27.94
C VAL A 188 0.46 32.98 -29.21
N GLU A 189 0.36 34.29 -29.07
CA GLU A 189 0.47 35.23 -30.19
C GLU A 189 1.85 35.15 -30.87
N PRO A 190 1.93 35.39 -32.19
CA PRO A 190 3.19 35.32 -32.96
C PRO A 190 4.29 36.27 -32.43
N ASP A 191 3.89 37.41 -31.86
CA ASP A 191 4.82 38.43 -31.36
C ASP A 191 5.51 38.04 -30.04
N ALA A 192 5.02 37.01 -29.36
CA ALA A 192 5.65 36.47 -28.16
C ALA A 192 7.05 35.93 -28.47
N MET A 193 8.07 36.54 -27.86
CA MET A 193 9.45 36.13 -28.07
C MET A 193 9.79 34.87 -27.29
N ARG A 194 10.56 33.98 -27.89
CA ARG A 194 10.96 32.71 -27.26
C ARG A 194 12.02 32.97 -26.17
N PRO A 195 11.91 32.32 -25.00
CA PRO A 195 12.76 32.58 -23.84
C PRO A 195 14.22 32.21 -24.08
N ARG A 196 15.11 32.89 -23.36
CA ARG A 196 16.48 32.41 -23.15
C ARG A 196 16.46 31.27 -22.13
N VAL A 197 16.91 30.09 -22.55
CA VAL A 197 16.85 28.87 -21.75
C VAL A 197 18.25 28.39 -21.38
N GLY A 198 18.51 28.32 -20.08
CA GLY A 198 19.73 27.78 -19.50
C GLY A 198 19.62 26.28 -19.19
N ARG A 199 20.63 25.49 -19.55
CA ARG A 199 20.75 24.07 -19.21
C ARG A 199 21.96 23.86 -18.29
N VAL A 200 21.71 23.43 -17.05
CA VAL A 200 22.77 23.14 -16.07
C VAL A 200 23.21 21.68 -16.22
N ALA A 201 24.41 21.47 -16.76
CA ALA A 201 25.01 20.16 -17.02
C ALA A 201 26.23 19.83 -16.17
N GLY A 202 26.73 20.77 -15.38
CA GLY A 202 27.82 20.53 -14.43
C GLY A 202 27.97 21.67 -13.44
N ARG A 203 29.03 21.58 -12.63
CA ARG A 203 29.36 22.61 -11.64
C ARG A 203 29.66 23.96 -12.29
N PHE A 204 29.41 25.04 -11.56
CA PHE A 204 29.97 26.36 -11.86
C PHE A 204 31.31 26.52 -11.16
N ASP A 205 32.24 27.26 -11.77
CA ASP A 205 33.59 27.44 -11.24
C ASP A 205 33.66 28.58 -10.20
N SER A 206 32.70 29.52 -10.21
CA SER A 206 32.62 30.64 -9.24
C SER A 206 31.17 31.09 -8.96
N GLU A 207 30.98 31.90 -7.91
CA GLU A 207 29.71 32.57 -7.61
C GLU A 207 29.30 33.56 -8.70
N GLU A 208 30.28 34.26 -9.30
CA GLU A 208 30.07 35.22 -10.39
C GLU A 208 29.56 34.52 -11.65
N ASP A 209 30.15 33.37 -12.01
CA ASP A 209 29.71 32.56 -13.14
C ASP A 209 28.27 32.08 -12.97
N ALA A 210 27.91 31.63 -11.77
CA ALA A 210 26.55 31.20 -11.46
C ALA A 210 25.56 32.36 -11.57
N ALA A 211 25.89 33.53 -11.02
CA ALA A 211 25.04 34.71 -11.08
C ALA A 211 24.89 35.23 -12.52
N ALA A 212 25.97 35.31 -13.29
CA ALA A 212 25.96 35.72 -14.69
C ALA A 212 25.13 34.77 -15.56
N PHE A 213 25.25 33.46 -15.35
CA PHE A 213 24.46 32.45 -16.05
C PHE A 213 22.96 32.63 -15.80
N VAL A 214 22.56 32.83 -14.54
CA VAL A 214 21.15 33.03 -14.17
C VAL A 214 20.62 34.35 -14.71
N ALA A 215 21.41 35.43 -14.64
CA ALA A 215 21.01 36.74 -15.16
C ALA A 215 20.78 36.75 -16.68
N ALA A 216 21.46 35.88 -17.42
CA ALA A 216 21.29 35.70 -18.85
C ALA A 216 20.00 34.95 -19.23
N CYS A 217 19.32 34.27 -18.30
CA CYS A 217 18.21 33.37 -18.63
C CYS A 217 16.84 33.94 -18.22
N ASN A 218 15.80 33.60 -18.97
CA ASN A 218 14.41 33.68 -18.49
C ASN A 218 14.06 32.42 -17.68
N VAL A 219 14.52 31.26 -18.16
CA VAL A 219 14.26 29.95 -17.56
C VAL A 219 15.55 29.14 -17.50
N VAL A 220 15.80 28.48 -16.38
CA VAL A 220 16.89 27.51 -16.24
C VAL A 220 16.30 26.15 -15.90
N VAL A 221 16.72 25.11 -16.61
CA VAL A 221 16.31 23.72 -16.36
C VAL A 221 17.49 22.93 -15.79
N ALA A 222 17.30 22.29 -14.65
CA ALA A 222 18.36 21.60 -13.94
C ALA A 222 17.88 20.34 -13.21
N THR A 223 18.81 19.41 -13.01
CA THR A 223 18.61 18.26 -12.11
C THR A 223 19.22 18.57 -10.74
N PRO A 224 18.70 18.00 -9.62
CA PRO A 224 19.29 18.19 -8.29
C PRO A 224 20.79 17.86 -8.27
N ASN A 225 21.20 16.75 -8.89
CA ASN A 225 22.60 16.33 -8.93
C ASN A 225 23.53 17.33 -9.64
N ALA A 226 23.04 18.02 -10.68
CA ALA A 226 23.83 19.02 -11.39
C ALA A 226 24.04 20.28 -10.55
N ILE A 227 23.03 20.67 -9.76
CA ILE A 227 23.12 21.81 -8.82
C ILE A 227 24.09 21.46 -7.67
N HIS A 228 23.90 20.29 -7.07
CA HIS A 228 24.71 19.79 -5.96
C HIS A 228 26.17 19.47 -6.33
N ALA A 229 26.53 19.51 -7.62
CA ALA A 229 27.91 19.41 -8.07
C ALA A 229 28.75 20.67 -7.75
N SER A 230 28.10 21.79 -7.46
CA SER A 230 28.75 23.05 -7.08
C SER A 230 28.85 23.18 -5.55
N GLU A 231 29.80 23.97 -5.05
CA GLU A 231 29.93 24.24 -3.61
C GLU A 231 28.78 25.08 -3.04
N ALA A 232 28.55 25.02 -1.73
CA ALA A 232 27.40 25.65 -1.08
C ALA A 232 27.33 27.18 -1.30
N ALA A 233 28.47 27.88 -1.38
CA ALA A 233 28.48 29.31 -1.68
C ALA A 233 27.97 29.60 -3.10
N VAL A 234 28.45 28.83 -4.08
CA VAL A 234 28.02 28.90 -5.49
C VAL A 234 26.54 28.51 -5.65
N GLN A 235 26.07 27.51 -4.92
CA GLN A 235 24.65 27.15 -4.90
C GLN A 235 23.77 28.30 -4.39
N ARG A 236 24.18 28.99 -3.31
CA ARG A 236 23.45 30.16 -2.80
C ARG A 236 23.42 31.31 -3.82
N ALA A 237 24.54 31.61 -4.47
CA ALA A 237 24.59 32.59 -5.55
C ALA A 237 23.65 32.21 -6.70
N PHE A 238 23.68 30.95 -7.13
CA PHE A 238 22.78 30.40 -8.14
C PHE A 238 21.30 30.57 -7.76
N PHE A 239 20.89 30.17 -6.54
CA PHE A 239 19.51 30.28 -6.10
C PHE A 239 19.03 31.72 -5.92
N SER A 240 19.91 32.65 -5.52
CA SER A 240 19.55 34.05 -5.26
C SER A 240 19.00 34.77 -6.48
N GLY A 241 19.39 34.35 -7.68
CA GLY A 241 18.95 34.96 -8.94
C GLY A 241 17.54 34.57 -9.39
N PHE A 242 16.87 33.60 -8.76
CA PHE A 242 15.55 33.12 -9.19
C PHE A 242 14.41 33.72 -8.38
N THR A 243 13.32 34.04 -9.09
CA THR A 243 12.07 34.53 -8.49
C THR A 243 11.06 33.42 -8.22
N HIS A 244 11.11 32.33 -8.98
CA HIS A 244 10.12 31.24 -8.94
C HIS A 244 10.80 29.88 -9.11
N LEU A 245 10.21 28.86 -8.47
CA LEU A 245 10.59 27.45 -8.64
C LEU A 245 9.42 26.65 -9.21
N LEU A 246 9.67 25.97 -10.33
CA LEU A 246 8.81 24.91 -10.84
C LEU A 246 9.48 23.56 -10.60
N VAL A 247 8.73 22.60 -10.10
CA VAL A 247 9.21 21.25 -9.86
C VAL A 247 8.36 20.29 -10.67
N ASP A 248 8.95 19.62 -11.66
CA ASP A 248 8.28 18.55 -12.41
C ASP A 248 8.56 17.19 -11.75
N GLU A 249 7.63 16.24 -11.91
CA GLU A 249 7.68 14.93 -11.26
C GLU A 249 7.86 15.06 -9.73
N ALA A 250 7.05 15.95 -9.12
CA ALA A 250 7.20 16.36 -7.73
C ALA A 250 7.02 15.25 -6.69
N HIS A 251 6.65 14.01 -7.08
CA HIS A 251 6.73 12.83 -6.19
C HIS A 251 8.14 12.57 -5.64
N HIS A 252 9.17 13.15 -6.27
CA HIS A 252 10.54 13.15 -5.75
C HIS A 252 10.82 14.21 -4.67
N ALA A 253 9.94 15.21 -4.49
CA ALA A 253 10.17 16.37 -3.62
C ALA A 253 10.54 16.04 -2.16
N PRO A 254 10.03 14.97 -1.52
CA PRO A 254 10.45 14.60 -0.16
C PRO A 254 11.89 14.08 -0.06
N ALA A 255 12.54 13.73 -1.18
CA ALA A 255 13.94 13.30 -1.15
C ALA A 255 14.85 14.44 -0.67
N ARG A 256 15.85 14.12 0.16
CA ARG A 256 16.71 15.10 0.83
C ARG A 256 17.25 16.18 -0.12
N THR A 257 17.77 15.79 -1.28
CA THR A 257 18.37 16.70 -2.26
C THR A 257 17.36 17.65 -2.90
N TRP A 258 16.08 17.25 -3.02
CA TRP A 258 14.99 18.10 -3.52
C TRP A 258 14.48 19.02 -2.42
N ALA A 259 14.27 18.49 -1.23
CA ALA A 259 13.81 19.25 -0.06
C ALA A 259 14.79 20.38 0.29
N GLU A 260 16.10 20.15 0.19
CA GLU A 260 17.14 21.18 0.36
C GLU A 260 16.98 22.32 -0.66
N ILE A 261 16.70 22.01 -1.94
CA ILE A 261 16.47 23.01 -2.99
C ILE A 261 15.17 23.78 -2.75
N ILE A 262 14.08 23.08 -2.44
CA ILE A 262 12.77 23.69 -2.16
C ILE A 262 12.88 24.66 -0.98
N ARG A 263 13.55 24.25 0.11
CA ARG A 263 13.80 25.11 1.28
C ARG A 263 14.63 26.35 0.94
N ALA A 264 15.58 26.24 0.02
CA ALA A 264 16.40 27.38 -0.40
C ALA A 264 15.57 28.49 -1.05
N PHE A 265 14.37 28.21 -1.57
CA PHE A 265 13.47 29.22 -2.14
C PHE A 265 12.71 30.04 -1.09
N GLY A 266 12.59 29.58 0.16
CA GLY A 266 11.94 30.34 1.23
C GLY A 266 10.49 30.69 0.89
N GLU A 267 10.10 31.96 1.04
CA GLU A 267 8.76 32.47 0.73
C GLU A 267 8.51 32.75 -0.77
N ARG A 268 9.51 32.52 -1.63
CA ARG A 268 9.34 32.71 -3.08
C ARG A 268 8.37 31.67 -3.64
N PRO A 269 7.52 32.02 -4.63
CA PRO A 269 6.49 31.10 -5.10
C PRO A 269 7.07 29.79 -5.69
N ILE A 270 6.52 28.66 -5.22
CA ILE A 270 6.90 27.30 -5.62
C ILE A 270 5.67 26.58 -6.19
N LEU A 271 5.79 25.99 -7.37
CA LEU A 271 4.76 25.15 -7.97
C LEU A 271 5.29 23.73 -8.20
N LEU A 272 4.57 22.74 -7.65
CA LEU A 272 4.91 21.32 -7.70
C LEU A 272 3.95 20.60 -8.66
N PHE A 273 4.44 20.11 -9.77
CA PHE A 273 3.65 19.37 -10.77
C PHE A 273 3.89 17.87 -10.63
N THR A 274 2.82 17.09 -10.57
CA THR A 274 2.92 15.62 -10.54
C THR A 274 1.69 14.94 -11.15
N ALA A 275 1.84 13.71 -11.64
CA ALA A 275 0.70 12.83 -11.92
C ALA A 275 0.26 12.02 -10.69
N THR A 276 1.14 11.86 -9.70
CA THR A 276 1.00 10.88 -8.62
C THR A 276 1.42 11.52 -7.31
N PRO A 277 0.48 12.09 -6.54
CA PRO A 277 0.81 12.76 -5.28
C PRO A 277 1.10 11.77 -4.13
N TYR A 278 0.83 10.47 -4.31
CA TYR A 278 1.02 9.44 -3.28
C TYR A 278 2.35 8.69 -3.41
N ARG A 279 2.98 8.44 -2.25
CA ARG A 279 4.14 7.56 -2.09
C ARG A 279 3.82 6.37 -1.17
N ARG A 280 4.60 5.31 -1.32
CA ARG A 280 4.47 4.07 -0.52
C ARG A 280 4.98 4.21 0.92
N ASP A 281 5.86 5.17 1.18
CA ASP A 281 6.40 5.46 2.51
C ASP A 281 5.48 6.35 3.35
N GLY A 282 4.29 6.72 2.86
CA GLY A 282 3.31 7.52 3.59
C GLY A 282 3.64 9.02 3.64
N LEU A 283 4.79 9.44 3.12
CA LEU A 283 5.20 10.84 3.15
C LEU A 283 4.38 11.66 2.14
N THR A 284 3.76 12.73 2.63
CA THR A 284 3.00 13.70 1.84
C THR A 284 3.92 14.62 1.04
N LEU A 285 3.43 15.14 -0.09
CA LEU A 285 4.13 16.17 -0.83
C LEU A 285 4.15 17.47 -0.01
N PRO A 286 5.25 18.24 -0.06
CA PRO A 286 5.29 19.53 0.63
C PRO A 286 4.31 20.51 -0.04
N GLY A 287 3.46 21.17 0.76
CA GLY A 287 2.55 22.22 0.29
C GLY A 287 1.12 21.76 0.01
N ARG A 288 0.32 22.66 -0.56
CA ARG A 288 -1.14 22.52 -0.70
C ARG A 288 -1.54 22.09 -2.09
N VAL A 289 -2.45 21.12 -2.23
CA VAL A 289 -3.07 20.81 -3.52
C VAL A 289 -4.00 21.95 -3.95
N ILE A 290 -3.61 22.68 -4.99
CA ILE A 290 -4.35 23.86 -5.50
C ILE A 290 -5.16 23.55 -6.76
N PHE A 291 -4.80 22.48 -7.48
CA PHE A 291 -5.54 21.99 -8.64
C PHE A 291 -5.36 20.48 -8.80
N ARG A 292 -6.45 19.82 -9.16
CA ARG A 292 -6.47 18.40 -9.48
C ARG A 292 -7.33 18.18 -10.71
N PHE A 293 -6.77 17.52 -11.72
CA PHE A 293 -7.54 16.99 -12.84
C PHE A 293 -7.71 15.47 -12.70
N PRO A 294 -8.93 14.95 -12.48
CA PRO A 294 -9.14 13.51 -12.33
C PRO A 294 -8.72 12.74 -13.59
N LEU A 295 -8.12 11.56 -13.41
CA LEU A 295 -7.75 10.69 -14.52
C LEU A 295 -8.98 10.28 -15.35
N ARG A 296 -10.10 9.98 -14.68
CA ARG A 296 -11.37 9.64 -15.35
C ARG A 296 -11.87 10.73 -16.30
N GLU A 297 -11.65 12.00 -15.95
CA GLU A 297 -12.06 13.13 -16.79
C GLU A 297 -11.14 13.23 -18.02
N ALA A 298 -9.84 12.94 -17.84
CA ALA A 298 -8.88 12.91 -18.93
C ALA A 298 -9.17 11.78 -19.93
N GLN A 299 -9.64 10.63 -19.46
CA GLN A 299 -10.10 9.53 -20.30
C GLN A 299 -11.40 9.89 -21.03
N ARG A 300 -12.40 10.44 -20.33
CA ARG A 300 -13.66 10.87 -20.96
C ARG A 300 -13.44 11.91 -22.07
N GLU A 301 -12.42 12.76 -21.93
CA GLU A 301 -12.04 13.75 -22.93
C GLU A 301 -11.06 13.22 -23.99
N GLY A 302 -10.71 11.93 -23.96
CA GLY A 302 -9.87 11.28 -24.97
C GLY A 302 -8.41 11.73 -24.94
N TYR A 303 -7.91 12.28 -23.83
CA TYR A 303 -6.48 12.62 -23.69
C TYR A 303 -5.59 11.39 -23.55
N PHE A 304 -6.19 10.22 -23.31
CA PHE A 304 -5.56 8.90 -23.28
C PHE A 304 -6.22 8.00 -24.33
N SER A 305 -5.42 7.19 -25.04
CA SER A 305 -5.98 6.06 -25.77
C SER A 305 -6.36 4.96 -24.80
N THR A 306 -7.36 4.15 -25.15
CA THR A 306 -7.57 2.86 -24.52
C THR A 306 -6.29 2.03 -24.58
N ILE A 307 -6.09 1.17 -23.58
CA ILE A 307 -4.92 0.30 -23.49
C ILE A 307 -5.45 -1.13 -23.47
N ASP A 308 -4.99 -1.94 -24.43
CA ASP A 308 -5.30 -3.36 -24.49
C ASP A 308 -4.47 -4.06 -23.42
N PHE A 309 -5.09 -4.32 -22.28
CA PHE A 309 -4.41 -4.96 -21.18
C PHE A 309 -4.59 -6.48 -21.25
N THR A 310 -3.52 -7.21 -20.98
CA THR A 310 -3.57 -8.67 -20.87
C THR A 310 -2.74 -9.10 -19.67
N ALA A 311 -3.41 -9.57 -18.62
CA ALA A 311 -2.76 -10.32 -17.58
C ALA A 311 -2.37 -11.68 -18.17
N VAL A 312 -1.07 -11.99 -18.20
CA VAL A 312 -0.63 -13.31 -18.65
C VAL A 312 -0.47 -14.19 -17.42
N LEU A 313 -1.32 -15.20 -17.34
CA LEU A 313 -1.33 -16.22 -16.31
C LEU A 313 -0.89 -17.52 -16.98
N ASP A 314 0.28 -18.02 -16.63
CA ASP A 314 0.67 -19.38 -16.96
C ASP A 314 1.16 -20.07 -15.69
N LEU A 315 0.48 -21.15 -15.33
CA LEU A 315 0.65 -21.83 -14.06
C LEU A 315 1.98 -22.60 -13.96
N ASP A 316 2.71 -22.75 -15.09
CA ASP A 316 3.94 -23.52 -15.20
C ASP A 316 5.19 -22.69 -15.59
N ASP A 317 5.09 -21.68 -16.47
CA ASP A 317 6.18 -20.69 -16.75
C ASP A 317 5.64 -19.31 -17.20
N ASP A 318 5.48 -18.44 -16.20
CA ASP A 318 4.94 -17.09 -16.37
C ASP A 318 5.69 -16.21 -17.40
N ASP A 319 7.03 -16.34 -17.53
CA ASP A 319 7.83 -15.41 -18.33
C ASP A 319 7.79 -15.73 -19.81
N GLU A 320 7.87 -17.02 -20.16
CA GLU A 320 7.81 -17.45 -21.55
C GLU A 320 6.42 -17.18 -22.14
N ALA A 321 5.35 -17.46 -21.40
CA ALA A 321 3.99 -17.15 -21.82
C ALA A 321 3.80 -15.64 -22.04
N LEU A 322 4.28 -14.81 -21.11
CA LEU A 322 4.21 -13.36 -21.22
C LEU A 322 4.97 -12.85 -22.44
N ALA A 323 6.19 -13.33 -22.65
CA ALA A 323 7.01 -12.96 -23.81
C ALA A 323 6.32 -13.37 -25.12
N ARG A 324 5.73 -14.56 -25.20
CA ARG A 324 4.99 -15.02 -26.39
C ARG A 324 3.78 -14.16 -26.68
N ALA A 325 2.98 -13.82 -25.67
CA ALA A 325 1.81 -12.96 -25.84
C ALA A 325 2.20 -11.56 -26.35
N ALA A 326 3.21 -10.94 -25.72
CA ALA A 326 3.69 -9.63 -26.11
C ALA A 326 4.31 -9.62 -27.53
N LEU A 327 5.10 -10.64 -27.88
CA LEU A 327 5.67 -10.79 -29.22
C LEU A 327 4.61 -11.05 -30.29
N SER A 328 3.58 -11.83 -29.97
CA SER A 328 2.44 -12.08 -30.87
C SER A 328 1.72 -10.77 -31.20
N ARG A 329 1.46 -9.94 -30.18
CA ARG A 329 0.87 -8.62 -30.38
C ARG A 329 1.75 -7.71 -31.23
N LEU A 330 3.05 -7.65 -30.96
CA LEU A 330 3.98 -6.87 -31.77
C LEU A 330 3.96 -7.30 -33.25
N ARG A 331 3.96 -8.61 -33.53
CA ARG A 331 3.86 -9.12 -34.91
C ARG A 331 2.56 -8.68 -35.59
N SER A 332 1.44 -8.83 -34.89
CA SER A 332 0.12 -8.40 -35.40
C SER A 332 0.06 -6.89 -35.68
N ASP A 333 0.65 -6.06 -34.82
CA ASP A 333 0.66 -4.60 -35.00
C ASP A 333 1.51 -4.20 -36.22
N LEU A 334 2.66 -4.86 -36.42
CA LEU A 334 3.50 -4.66 -37.60
C LEU A 334 2.81 -5.12 -38.90
N ASP A 335 2.11 -6.26 -38.88
CA ASP A 335 1.34 -6.77 -40.03
C ASP A 335 0.18 -5.82 -40.40
N ALA A 336 -0.40 -5.13 -39.42
CA ALA A 336 -1.39 -4.06 -39.61
C ALA A 336 -0.78 -2.72 -40.09
N GLY A 337 0.53 -2.66 -40.29
CA GLY A 337 1.25 -1.47 -40.76
C GLY A 337 1.57 -0.44 -39.67
N HIS A 338 1.48 -0.80 -38.39
CA HIS A 338 1.86 0.07 -37.28
C HIS A 338 3.36 -0.06 -36.98
N GLU A 339 4.03 1.06 -36.73
CA GLU A 339 5.47 1.09 -36.44
C GLU A 339 5.76 0.92 -34.94
N HIS A 340 5.24 -0.16 -34.35
CA HIS A 340 5.32 -0.42 -32.91
C HIS A 340 6.68 -1.00 -32.46
N LEU A 341 6.98 -0.79 -31.18
CA LEU A 341 8.13 -1.33 -30.44
C LEU A 341 7.66 -1.94 -29.12
N LEU A 342 8.41 -2.94 -28.63
CA LEU A 342 8.15 -3.65 -27.39
C LEU A 342 9.18 -3.32 -26.30
N LEU A 343 8.69 -2.97 -25.11
CA LEU A 343 9.49 -2.78 -23.89
C LEU A 343 9.26 -3.94 -22.93
N ALA A 344 10.29 -4.73 -22.64
CA ALA A 344 10.28 -5.74 -21.59
C ALA A 344 10.94 -5.19 -20.31
N ARG A 345 10.15 -5.01 -19.24
CA ARG A 345 10.63 -4.47 -17.96
C ARG A 345 10.87 -5.56 -16.94
N VAL A 346 12.03 -5.48 -16.28
CA VAL A 346 12.47 -6.35 -15.19
C VAL A 346 12.95 -5.53 -13.99
N GLY A 347 13.02 -6.16 -12.81
CA GLY A 347 13.33 -5.51 -11.54
C GLY A 347 14.81 -5.54 -11.16
N THR A 348 15.64 -6.37 -11.80
CA THR A 348 17.07 -6.48 -11.48
C THR A 348 17.93 -6.75 -12.73
N LYS A 349 19.22 -6.45 -12.65
CA LYS A 349 20.18 -6.67 -13.75
C LYS A 349 20.34 -8.14 -14.14
N PRO A 350 20.54 -9.10 -13.20
CA PRO A 350 20.61 -10.51 -13.55
C PRO A 350 19.35 -10.99 -14.30
N ARG A 351 18.19 -10.49 -13.89
CA ARG A 351 16.92 -10.79 -14.52
C ARG A 351 16.79 -10.21 -15.93
N ALA A 352 17.43 -9.07 -16.20
CA ALA A 352 17.47 -8.49 -17.54
C ALA A 352 18.22 -9.40 -18.51
N ASP A 353 19.31 -10.02 -18.06
CA ASP A 353 20.08 -10.95 -18.88
C ASP A 353 19.29 -12.23 -19.17
N GLU A 354 18.58 -12.79 -18.17
CA GLU A 354 17.69 -13.94 -18.34
C GLU A 354 16.57 -13.66 -19.36
N ILE A 355 15.85 -12.54 -19.20
CA ILE A 355 14.76 -12.16 -20.09
C ILE A 355 15.28 -11.77 -21.47
N HIS A 356 16.45 -11.13 -21.57
CA HIS A 356 17.07 -10.85 -22.87
C HIS A 356 17.41 -12.12 -23.64
N ALA A 357 17.95 -13.14 -22.96
CA ALA A 357 18.19 -14.44 -23.57
C ALA A 357 16.88 -15.09 -24.05
N LEU A 358 15.80 -14.99 -23.26
CA LEU A 358 14.47 -15.49 -23.63
C LEU A 358 13.94 -14.81 -24.90
N TYR A 359 13.89 -13.48 -24.96
CA TYR A 359 13.41 -12.76 -26.15
C TYR A 359 14.31 -12.99 -27.36
N SER A 360 15.63 -13.06 -27.17
CA SER A 360 16.59 -13.33 -28.26
C SER A 360 16.40 -14.73 -28.86
N ARG A 361 15.98 -15.71 -28.03
CA ARG A 361 15.63 -17.06 -28.47
C ARG A 361 14.27 -17.10 -29.19
N LEU A 362 13.27 -16.38 -28.68
CA LEU A 362 11.89 -16.44 -29.19
C LEU A 362 11.66 -15.59 -30.45
N ALA A 363 12.38 -14.46 -30.59
CA ALA A 363 12.21 -13.53 -31.70
C ALA A 363 13.54 -12.86 -32.10
N PRO A 364 14.51 -13.62 -32.64
CA PRO A 364 15.79 -13.07 -33.11
C PRO A 364 15.61 -12.00 -34.21
N GLU A 365 14.52 -12.06 -34.98
CA GLU A 365 14.18 -11.11 -36.04
C GLU A 365 13.99 -9.66 -35.55
N PHE A 366 13.67 -9.46 -34.27
CA PHE A 366 13.48 -8.14 -33.68
C PHE A 366 14.75 -7.58 -33.01
N ALA A 367 15.87 -8.30 -33.11
CA ALA A 367 17.18 -7.96 -32.56
C ALA A 367 17.10 -7.37 -31.13
N PRO A 368 16.66 -8.15 -30.11
CA PRO A 368 16.47 -7.64 -28.75
C PRO A 368 17.74 -7.01 -28.15
N LYS A 369 17.61 -5.89 -27.44
CA LYS A 369 18.72 -5.22 -26.73
C LYS A 369 18.38 -4.99 -25.25
N VAL A 370 19.42 -4.85 -24.41
CA VAL A 370 19.29 -4.53 -22.98
C VAL A 370 19.70 -3.08 -22.72
N ILE A 371 18.96 -2.40 -21.84
CA ILE A 371 19.29 -1.06 -21.34
C ILE A 371 19.18 -1.01 -19.81
N HIS A 372 20.29 -0.75 -19.12
CA HIS A 372 20.32 -0.45 -17.68
C HIS A 372 21.36 0.61 -17.35
N ASP A 373 21.28 1.19 -16.16
CA ASP A 373 22.07 2.33 -15.67
C ASP A 373 23.59 2.13 -15.70
N SER A 374 24.09 0.91 -15.47
CA SER A 374 25.51 0.58 -15.44
C SER A 374 26.16 0.32 -16.81
N LEU A 375 25.43 0.46 -17.92
CA LEU A 375 26.02 0.43 -19.25
C LEU A 375 26.91 1.65 -19.50
N ARG A 376 27.98 1.48 -20.27
CA ARG A 376 28.79 2.63 -20.71
C ARG A 376 27.93 3.55 -21.56
N ALA A 377 28.19 4.86 -21.50
CA ALA A 377 27.43 5.85 -22.27
C ALA A 377 27.36 5.51 -23.76
N SER A 378 28.48 5.05 -24.34
CA SER A 378 28.55 4.61 -25.75
C SER A 378 27.63 3.43 -26.09
N GLU A 379 27.51 2.45 -25.19
CA GLU A 379 26.68 1.24 -25.38
C GLU A 379 25.20 1.58 -25.24
N ARG A 380 24.86 2.40 -24.23
CA ARG A 380 23.52 2.93 -24.04
C ARG A 380 23.06 3.77 -25.24
N ASP A 381 23.91 4.66 -25.73
CA ASP A 381 23.60 5.51 -26.89
C ASP A 381 23.45 4.66 -28.16
N ALA A 382 24.23 3.58 -28.32
CA ALA A 382 24.05 2.64 -29.41
C ALA A 382 22.71 1.89 -29.34
N ALA A 383 22.30 1.42 -28.16
CA ALA A 383 21.00 0.76 -27.98
C ALA A 383 19.83 1.72 -28.25
N ILE A 384 19.92 2.97 -27.78
CA ILE A 384 18.91 4.01 -28.04
C ILE A 384 18.84 4.34 -29.54
N ARG A 385 19.98 4.45 -30.23
CA ARG A 385 20.02 4.65 -31.69
C ARG A 385 19.36 3.49 -32.43
N ALA A 386 19.72 2.25 -32.11
CA ALA A 386 19.14 1.07 -32.74
C ALA A 386 17.61 1.02 -32.60
N MET A 387 17.10 1.41 -31.44
CA MET A 387 15.66 1.55 -31.19
C MET A 387 15.02 2.64 -32.05
N ARG A 388 15.62 3.85 -32.12
CA ARG A 388 15.10 4.97 -32.94
C ARG A 388 15.12 4.67 -34.45
N GLU A 389 16.15 3.97 -34.90
CA GLU A 389 16.33 3.53 -36.29
C GLU A 389 15.51 2.29 -36.64
N ARG A 390 14.83 1.68 -35.65
CA ARG A 390 14.04 0.43 -35.79
C ARG A 390 14.86 -0.79 -36.19
N SER A 391 16.19 -0.73 -36.06
CA SER A 391 17.06 -1.90 -36.20
C SER A 391 17.01 -2.83 -34.99
N SER A 392 16.41 -2.37 -33.88
CA SER A 392 15.95 -3.20 -32.76
C SER A 392 14.50 -2.82 -32.42
N ARG A 393 13.60 -3.81 -32.32
CA ARG A 393 12.18 -3.61 -31.98
C ARG A 393 11.79 -4.09 -30.58
N VAL A 394 12.69 -4.79 -29.88
CA VAL A 394 12.48 -5.30 -28.52
C VAL A 394 13.59 -4.79 -27.60
N ILE A 395 13.20 -4.19 -26.48
CA ILE A 395 14.14 -3.61 -25.53
C ILE A 395 13.83 -4.13 -24.12
N VAL A 396 14.82 -4.75 -23.48
CA VAL A 396 14.75 -5.19 -22.08
C VAL A 396 15.36 -4.12 -21.19
N CYS A 397 14.68 -3.68 -20.13
CA CYS A 397 15.16 -2.61 -19.26
C CYS A 397 15.00 -2.87 -17.75
N VAL A 398 15.93 -2.32 -16.97
CA VAL A 398 15.89 -2.25 -15.49
C VAL A 398 15.85 -0.78 -15.08
N ASP A 399 14.76 -0.33 -14.45
CA ASP A 399 14.59 1.01 -13.86
C ASP A 399 14.95 2.22 -14.76
N MET A 400 15.12 1.98 -16.06
CA MET A 400 15.49 2.92 -17.10
C MET A 400 14.38 2.96 -18.14
N LEU A 401 14.28 4.05 -18.91
CA LEU A 401 13.18 4.33 -19.85
C LEU A 401 11.81 4.62 -19.18
N GLY A 402 11.80 4.79 -17.85
CA GLY A 402 10.62 5.21 -17.09
C GLY A 402 10.36 6.71 -17.18
N GLU A 403 11.20 7.54 -16.54
CA GLU A 403 11.00 8.99 -16.43
C GLU A 403 11.84 9.76 -17.47
N GLY A 404 11.18 10.48 -18.38
CA GLY A 404 11.85 11.37 -19.35
C GLY A 404 12.19 10.80 -20.71
N PHE A 405 11.76 9.57 -20.98
CA PHE A 405 11.91 8.95 -22.30
C PHE A 405 10.60 9.10 -23.07
N ASP A 406 10.65 9.80 -24.21
CA ASP A 406 9.49 10.08 -25.06
C ASP A 406 9.63 9.37 -26.41
N LEU A 407 8.91 8.27 -26.57
CA LEU A 407 8.91 7.48 -27.80
C LEU A 407 7.49 6.99 -28.13
N PRO A 408 6.74 7.72 -28.98
CA PRO A 408 5.35 7.39 -29.31
C PRO A 408 5.16 6.00 -29.95
N THR A 409 6.20 5.43 -30.55
CA THR A 409 6.19 4.09 -31.14
C THR A 409 6.31 2.97 -30.12
N LEU A 410 6.67 3.28 -28.86
CA LEU A 410 6.65 2.30 -27.78
C LEU A 410 5.21 2.01 -27.38
N LYS A 411 4.70 0.86 -27.84
CA LYS A 411 3.26 0.56 -27.77
C LYS A 411 2.97 -0.80 -27.15
N VAL A 412 3.93 -1.71 -27.13
CA VAL A 412 3.80 -3.00 -26.44
C VAL A 412 4.66 -2.98 -25.17
N GLY A 413 4.06 -3.15 -23.99
CA GLY A 413 4.77 -3.19 -22.71
C GLY A 413 4.64 -4.56 -22.05
N ALA A 414 5.74 -5.24 -21.80
CA ALA A 414 5.83 -6.55 -21.14
C ALA A 414 6.49 -6.41 -19.76
N PHE A 415 5.75 -6.64 -18.68
CA PHE A 415 6.22 -6.45 -17.30
C PHE A 415 6.43 -7.80 -16.62
N HIS A 416 7.68 -8.29 -16.67
CA HIS A 416 8.10 -9.56 -16.07
C HIS A 416 8.20 -9.46 -14.55
N ASP A 417 8.62 -8.30 -14.04
CA ASP A 417 8.66 -8.03 -12.60
C ASP A 417 7.78 -6.84 -12.24
N THR A 418 6.86 -7.05 -11.30
CA THR A 418 6.01 -5.99 -10.77
C THR A 418 6.78 -5.20 -9.72
N HIS A 419 6.95 -3.89 -9.95
CA HIS A 419 7.45 -2.99 -8.91
C HIS A 419 6.51 -2.95 -7.71
N ARG A 420 7.07 -2.69 -6.53
CA ARG A 420 6.28 -2.55 -5.29
C ARG A 420 5.45 -1.25 -5.25
N SER A 421 5.57 -0.34 -6.21
CA SER A 421 4.89 0.97 -6.25
C SER A 421 4.03 1.17 -7.51
N LEU A 422 2.82 1.71 -7.29
CA LEU A 422 1.82 2.01 -8.32
C LEU A 422 2.25 3.18 -9.22
N SER A 423 2.91 4.19 -8.66
CA SER A 423 3.20 5.46 -9.35
C SER A 423 4.10 5.32 -10.60
N PRO A 424 5.25 4.60 -10.57
CA PRO A 424 6.09 4.43 -11.76
C PRO A 424 5.41 3.61 -12.87
N MET A 425 4.52 2.68 -12.50
CA MET A 425 3.76 1.86 -13.45
C MET A 425 2.72 2.70 -14.18
N VAL A 426 1.92 3.50 -13.45
CA VAL A 426 0.93 4.43 -14.04
C VAL A 426 1.61 5.44 -14.97
N GLN A 427 2.75 5.98 -14.57
CA GLN A 427 3.50 6.93 -15.40
C GLN A 427 4.01 6.31 -16.70
N LEU A 428 4.52 5.07 -16.65
CA LEU A 428 5.01 4.37 -17.84
C LEU A 428 3.85 3.97 -18.76
N ILE A 429 2.76 3.44 -18.21
CA ILE A 429 1.54 3.11 -18.96
C ILE A 429 0.98 4.35 -19.66
N GLY A 430 0.89 5.48 -18.95
CA GLY A 430 0.47 6.76 -19.55
C GLY A 430 1.43 7.28 -20.62
N ARG A 431 2.69 6.82 -20.68
CA ARG A 431 3.61 7.12 -21.79
C ARG A 431 3.32 6.24 -23.01
N LEU A 432 2.94 4.97 -22.83
CA LEU A 432 2.52 4.07 -23.91
C LEU A 432 1.20 4.52 -24.57
N ALA A 433 0.28 5.09 -23.78
CA ALA A 433 -1.06 5.48 -24.22
C ALA A 433 -1.15 6.79 -25.05
N ARG A 434 -0.03 7.34 -25.52
CA ARG A 434 -0.01 8.59 -26.29
C ARG A 434 -0.51 8.39 -27.73
N THR A 435 -1.32 9.32 -28.24
CA THR A 435 -2.00 9.18 -29.54
C THR A 435 -1.33 9.89 -30.72
N SER A 436 -0.37 10.79 -30.46
CA SER A 436 0.25 11.61 -31.52
C SER A 436 1.62 11.05 -31.93
N SER A 437 1.78 10.71 -33.21
CA SER A 437 3.04 10.25 -33.81
C SER A 437 3.10 10.65 -35.28
N PRO A 438 4.29 11.00 -35.82
CA PRO A 438 4.49 11.24 -37.25
C PRO A 438 4.44 9.94 -38.08
N VAL A 439 4.48 8.78 -37.44
CA VAL A 439 4.36 7.45 -38.09
C VAL A 439 3.08 6.74 -37.62
N PRO A 440 2.50 5.85 -38.45
CA PRO A 440 1.30 5.09 -38.07
C PRO A 440 1.51 4.28 -36.79
N ILE A 441 0.65 4.50 -35.79
CA ILE A 441 0.64 3.77 -34.51
C ILE A 441 -0.81 3.37 -34.17
N GLY A 442 -1.02 2.13 -33.76
CA GLY A 442 -2.26 1.63 -33.16
C GLY A 442 -2.35 1.78 -31.63
N THR A 443 -3.33 1.10 -31.05
CA THR A 443 -3.62 1.02 -29.61
C THR A 443 -2.44 0.42 -28.83
N ALA A 444 -2.15 0.98 -27.65
CA ALA A 444 -1.10 0.42 -26.79
C ALA A 444 -1.56 -0.89 -26.14
N SER A 445 -0.66 -1.84 -25.96
CA SER A 445 -0.93 -3.11 -25.28
C SER A 445 0.03 -3.33 -24.13
N VAL A 446 -0.49 -3.78 -22.99
CA VAL A 446 0.29 -4.01 -21.77
C VAL A 446 0.06 -5.42 -21.26
N PHE A 447 1.16 -6.17 -21.15
CA PHE A 447 1.23 -7.54 -20.66
C PHE A 447 1.91 -7.55 -19.29
N ILE A 448 1.25 -8.05 -18.25
CA ILE A 448 1.82 -8.13 -16.90
C ILE A 448 1.75 -9.55 -16.37
N ARG A 449 2.83 -9.97 -15.70
CA ARG A 449 2.90 -11.23 -14.97
C ARG A 449 2.08 -11.17 -13.68
N GLN A 450 1.12 -12.08 -13.52
CA GLN A 450 0.37 -12.25 -12.29
C GLN A 450 1.06 -13.23 -11.32
N GLY A 451 1.60 -12.71 -10.21
CA GLY A 451 2.20 -13.55 -9.16
C GLY A 451 1.27 -13.77 -7.96
N PRO A 452 1.24 -14.95 -7.30
CA PRO A 452 0.41 -15.24 -6.12
C PRO A 452 0.62 -14.26 -4.96
N LYS A 453 1.87 -13.82 -4.73
CA LYS A 453 2.25 -12.88 -3.66
C LYS A 453 1.77 -11.44 -3.85
N GLN A 454 1.11 -11.13 -4.98
CA GLN A 454 0.67 -9.78 -5.35
C GLN A 454 -0.77 -9.50 -4.91
N ALA A 455 -1.48 -10.47 -4.32
CA ALA A 455 -2.87 -10.34 -3.83
C ALA A 455 -3.07 -9.27 -2.73
N LEU A 456 -1.98 -8.83 -2.08
CA LEU A 456 -1.96 -7.76 -1.06
C LEU A 456 -1.52 -6.40 -1.61
N SER A 457 -1.12 -6.30 -2.88
CA SER A 457 -0.66 -5.04 -3.48
C SER A 457 -1.86 -4.20 -3.98
N PRO A 458 -1.83 -2.85 -3.85
CA PRO A 458 -2.78 -1.97 -4.53
C PRO A 458 -2.87 -2.21 -6.05
N LEU A 459 -1.83 -2.81 -6.64
CA LEU A 459 -1.76 -3.20 -8.05
C LEU A 459 -2.71 -4.36 -8.44
N ARG A 460 -3.23 -5.13 -7.48
CA ARG A 460 -4.07 -6.33 -7.76
C ARG A 460 -5.35 -6.03 -8.54
N PHE A 461 -5.90 -4.84 -8.34
CA PHE A 461 -7.10 -4.39 -9.02
C PHE A 461 -6.82 -4.17 -10.52
N LEU A 462 -5.62 -3.68 -10.85
CA LEU A 462 -5.12 -3.47 -12.22
C LEU A 462 -4.84 -4.78 -12.95
N LEU A 463 -4.70 -5.89 -12.21
CA LEU A 463 -4.29 -7.16 -12.74
C LEU A 463 -5.48 -8.07 -13.11
N ARG A 464 -6.75 -7.72 -12.86
CA ARG A 464 -7.91 -8.61 -13.20
C ARG A 464 -7.94 -8.97 -14.70
N GLU A 465 -8.59 -10.06 -15.08
CA GLU A 465 -8.62 -10.55 -16.48
C GLU A 465 -9.35 -9.62 -17.45
N ASP A 466 -10.25 -8.78 -16.93
CA ASP A 466 -10.99 -7.80 -17.72
C ASP A 466 -11.16 -6.51 -16.92
N PRO A 467 -10.05 -5.83 -16.53
CA PRO A 467 -10.17 -4.53 -15.92
C PRO A 467 -10.55 -3.59 -17.06
N ASP A 468 -11.73 -2.97 -16.95
CA ASP A 468 -11.88 -1.64 -17.50
C ASP A 468 -10.82 -0.77 -16.81
N TRP A 469 -9.62 -0.72 -17.42
CA TRP A 469 -8.44 -0.05 -16.87
C TRP A 469 -8.75 1.41 -16.58
N ASP A 470 -9.71 1.98 -17.31
CA ASP A 470 -10.19 3.33 -17.09
C ASP A 470 -10.90 3.43 -15.74
N LYS A 471 -11.83 2.51 -15.45
CA LYS A 471 -12.55 2.43 -14.17
C LYS A 471 -11.67 2.00 -13.00
N VAL A 472 -10.71 1.11 -13.23
CA VAL A 472 -9.85 0.55 -12.18
C VAL A 472 -8.77 1.53 -11.77
N LEU A 473 -8.11 2.20 -12.73
CA LEU A 473 -7.19 3.29 -12.40
C LEU A 473 -7.93 4.45 -11.73
N SER A 474 -9.14 4.80 -12.18
CA SER A 474 -9.93 5.82 -11.49
C SER A 474 -10.25 5.40 -10.06
N ASP A 475 -10.77 4.21 -9.81
CA ASP A 475 -11.20 3.79 -8.48
C ASP A 475 -10.04 3.63 -7.48
N ILE A 476 -8.89 3.10 -7.91
CA ILE A 476 -7.71 2.94 -7.03
C ILE A 476 -7.07 4.29 -6.73
N THR A 477 -6.88 5.12 -7.77
CA THR A 477 -6.30 6.44 -7.55
C THR A 477 -7.26 7.30 -6.76
N GLU A 478 -8.58 7.27 -7.02
CA GLU A 478 -9.60 8.02 -6.27
C GLU A 478 -9.74 7.55 -4.83
N ARG A 479 -9.82 6.26 -4.50
CA ARG A 479 -9.94 5.85 -3.07
C ARG A 479 -8.68 6.10 -2.24
N ALA A 480 -7.51 5.85 -2.83
CA ALA A 480 -6.23 6.17 -2.19
C ALA A 480 -6.05 7.69 -2.09
N THR A 481 -6.60 8.43 -3.06
CA THR A 481 -6.69 9.89 -3.03
C THR A 481 -7.59 10.36 -1.94
N GLU A 482 -8.86 9.98 -1.92
CA GLU A 482 -9.88 10.48 -1.01
C GLU A 482 -9.42 10.29 0.42
N ARG A 483 -8.83 9.13 0.73
CA ARG A 483 -8.26 8.87 2.06
C ARG A 483 -7.05 9.74 2.39
N ALA A 484 -6.20 10.04 1.40
CA ALA A 484 -5.05 10.91 1.59
C ALA A 484 -5.41 12.40 1.56
N ASP A 485 -6.48 12.77 0.85
CA ASP A 485 -7.08 14.09 0.81
C ASP A 485 -7.80 14.34 2.14
N GLU A 486 -8.54 13.38 2.69
CA GLU A 486 -9.09 13.43 4.05
C GLU A 486 -7.98 13.61 5.10
N ILE A 487 -6.87 12.88 4.96
CA ILE A 487 -5.69 13.02 5.85
C ILE A 487 -5.02 14.38 5.64
N SER A 488 -4.80 14.82 4.39
CA SER A 488 -4.15 16.09 4.07
C SER A 488 -5.02 17.29 4.43
N GLU A 489 -6.33 17.20 4.27
CA GLU A 489 -7.31 18.19 4.72
C GLU A 489 -7.32 18.26 6.25
N PHE A 490 -7.29 17.10 6.92
CA PHE A 490 -7.15 17.05 8.37
C PHE A 490 -5.82 17.66 8.85
N GLU A 491 -4.69 17.35 8.20
CA GLU A 491 -3.37 17.92 8.50
C GLU A 491 -3.28 19.43 8.22
N SER A 492 -3.81 19.88 7.08
CA SER A 492 -3.87 21.31 6.71
C SER A 492 -4.93 22.09 7.49
N SER A 493 -5.79 21.41 8.26
CA SER A 493 -6.70 22.08 9.18
C SER A 493 -5.98 22.72 10.37
N PHE A 494 -4.73 22.34 10.64
CA PHE A 494 -3.93 22.95 11.70
C PHE A 494 -3.28 24.26 11.24
N ALA A 495 -3.52 25.34 11.98
CA ALA A 495 -3.09 26.69 11.58
C ALA A 495 -1.61 27.00 11.90
N ASP A 496 -1.13 26.58 13.07
CA ASP A 496 0.20 26.92 13.59
C ASP A 496 0.93 25.64 14.05
N ASN A 497 2.11 25.34 13.50
CA ASN A 497 2.91 24.17 13.89
C ASN A 497 4.38 24.58 14.11
N PRO A 498 5.10 23.97 15.06
CA PRO A 498 6.55 24.10 15.14
C PRO A 498 7.21 23.81 13.78
N PRO A 499 8.10 24.68 13.26
CA PRO A 499 8.69 24.53 11.92
C PRO A 499 9.41 23.18 11.73
N ASP A 500 9.98 22.65 12.81
CA ASP A 500 10.72 21.40 12.81
C ASP A 500 9.85 20.14 13.07
N VAL A 501 8.55 20.32 13.35
CA VAL A 501 7.61 19.21 13.64
C VAL A 501 6.32 19.33 12.80
N PRO A 502 6.33 18.86 11.55
CA PRO A 502 5.12 18.75 10.74
C PRO A 502 4.10 17.78 11.34
N VAL A 503 2.81 18.14 11.31
CA VAL A 503 1.71 17.31 11.82
C VAL A 503 1.65 15.91 11.20
N GLY A 504 1.97 15.79 9.90
CA GLY A 504 1.96 14.51 9.18
C GLY A 504 3.06 13.54 9.59
N LEU A 505 4.03 13.97 10.41
CA LEU A 505 5.06 13.10 11.00
C LEU A 505 4.70 12.62 12.42
N LEU A 506 3.53 12.99 12.95
CA LEU A 506 3.11 12.61 14.29
C LEU A 506 2.51 11.20 14.32
N GLU A 507 3.25 10.27 14.93
CA GLU A 507 2.84 8.87 15.14
C GLU A 507 2.63 8.58 16.64
N PRO A 508 1.54 9.07 17.28
CA PRO A 508 1.32 8.82 18.69
C PRO A 508 1.10 7.32 18.94
N LYS A 509 1.57 6.81 20.08
CA LYS A 509 1.15 5.48 20.55
C LYS A 509 -0.36 5.49 20.74
N MET A 510 -1.04 4.37 20.47
CA MET A 510 -2.46 4.21 20.75
C MET A 510 -2.71 4.21 22.26
N SER A 511 -2.71 5.37 22.89
CA SER A 511 -2.91 5.57 24.32
C SER A 511 -3.58 6.92 24.61
N ALA A 512 -4.40 6.96 25.65
CA ALA A 512 -5.05 8.17 26.12
C ALA A 512 -5.46 8.06 27.61
N ARG A 513 -5.70 9.21 28.24
CA ARG A 513 -6.56 9.36 29.43
C ARG A 513 -7.81 10.12 29.00
N ALA A 514 -8.99 9.64 29.40
CA ALA A 514 -10.26 10.29 29.09
C ALA A 514 -10.77 11.08 30.30
N PHE A 515 -11.33 12.27 30.05
CA PHE A 515 -11.91 13.16 31.05
C PHE A 515 -13.34 13.47 30.62
N ALA A 516 -14.31 13.22 31.50
CA ALA A 516 -15.69 13.59 31.28
C ALA A 516 -15.82 15.12 31.30
N THR A 517 -16.52 15.66 30.32
CA THR A 517 -16.83 17.08 30.27
C THR A 517 -18.19 17.30 29.62
N THR A 518 -18.86 18.36 30.07
CA THR A 518 -20.12 18.84 29.48
C THR A 518 -19.90 20.12 28.67
N THR A 519 -18.67 20.62 28.66
CA THR A 519 -18.27 21.83 27.95
C THR A 519 -18.11 21.54 26.46
N VAL A 520 -18.68 22.42 25.65
CA VAL A 520 -18.47 22.43 24.19
C VAL A 520 -17.39 23.42 23.75
N ASP A 521 -17.13 24.43 24.59
CA ASP A 521 -16.17 25.52 24.40
C ASP A 521 -14.92 25.31 25.26
N TRP A 522 -13.82 24.85 24.66
CA TRP A 522 -12.53 24.66 25.33
C TRP A 522 -11.50 25.70 24.85
N ASP A 523 -10.42 25.91 25.61
CA ASP A 523 -9.30 26.77 25.25
C ASP A 523 -7.98 25.99 25.28
N PRO A 524 -7.56 25.36 24.17
CA PRO A 524 -6.27 24.67 24.09
C PRO A 524 -5.07 25.56 24.38
N LEU A 525 -5.18 26.87 24.12
CA LEU A 525 -4.08 27.83 24.29
C LEU A 525 -3.79 28.10 25.76
N ALA A 526 -4.74 27.83 26.67
CA ALA A 526 -4.54 27.91 28.11
C ALA A 526 -3.43 26.98 28.63
N ALA A 527 -3.00 25.98 27.86
CA ALA A 527 -1.82 25.18 28.17
C ALA A 527 -0.54 26.03 28.33
N ARG A 528 -0.47 27.23 27.74
CA ARG A 528 0.61 28.20 27.96
C ARG A 528 0.72 28.65 29.41
N ALA A 529 -0.40 28.81 30.12
CA ALA A 529 -0.38 29.17 31.52
C ALA A 529 0.22 28.06 32.41
N VAL A 530 0.13 26.80 31.96
CA VAL A 530 0.61 25.62 32.69
C VAL A 530 2.09 25.33 32.40
N TYR A 531 2.47 25.37 31.13
CA TYR A 531 3.81 24.94 30.70
C TYR A 531 4.77 26.09 30.39
N GLY A 532 4.26 27.28 30.08
CA GLY A 532 5.05 28.48 29.79
C GLY A 532 6.07 28.24 28.67
N ASP A 533 7.29 28.71 28.90
CA ASP A 533 8.41 28.65 27.95
C ASP A 533 8.92 27.23 27.66
N ARG A 534 8.37 26.20 28.34
CA ARG A 534 8.69 24.79 28.05
C ARG A 534 7.96 24.26 26.82
N ILE A 535 6.95 24.97 26.32
CA ILE A 535 6.31 24.61 25.05
C ILE A 535 7.31 24.95 23.94
N LEU A 536 7.68 23.97 23.13
CA LEU A 536 8.60 24.16 22.01
C LEU A 536 8.08 25.28 21.11
N ASP A 537 8.93 26.29 20.89
CA ASP A 537 8.61 27.52 20.15
C ASP A 537 7.41 28.32 20.67
N GLY A 538 6.86 27.99 21.85
CA GLY A 538 5.63 28.57 22.39
C GLY A 538 4.37 28.27 21.56
N LEU A 539 4.45 27.31 20.63
CA LEU A 539 3.41 27.00 19.66
C LEU A 539 2.50 25.86 20.14
N ILE A 540 1.19 26.11 20.13
CA ILE A 540 0.15 25.12 20.34
C ILE A 540 -0.65 25.06 19.05
N SER A 541 -0.62 23.89 18.43
CA SER A 541 -1.32 23.65 17.17
C SER A 541 -2.75 23.23 17.45
N VAL A 542 -3.71 23.94 16.87
CA VAL A 542 -5.14 23.64 16.97
C VAL A 542 -5.70 23.48 15.57
N ASN A 543 -6.54 22.47 15.39
CA ASN A 543 -7.20 22.19 14.12
C ASN A 543 -8.38 23.13 13.90
N ARG A 544 -8.77 23.36 12.64
CA ARG A 544 -9.82 24.32 12.25
C ARG A 544 -11.17 24.04 12.89
N ASP A 545 -11.51 22.77 13.12
CA ASP A 545 -12.78 22.39 13.75
C ASP A 545 -12.80 22.64 15.26
N ASP A 546 -11.66 23.06 15.83
CA ASP A 546 -11.47 23.28 17.25
C ASP A 546 -11.87 22.04 18.09
N THR A 547 -11.39 20.87 17.65
CA THR A 547 -11.66 19.60 18.34
C THR A 547 -10.39 18.85 18.70
N ILE A 548 -9.26 19.13 18.06
CA ILE A 548 -7.98 18.50 18.37
C ILE A 548 -6.89 19.56 18.44
N ALA A 549 -6.04 19.44 19.44
CA ALA A 549 -4.88 20.30 19.63
C ALA A 549 -3.66 19.45 20.01
N TRP A 550 -2.47 19.91 19.66
CA TRP A 550 -1.23 19.25 20.06
C TRP A 550 -0.10 20.25 20.25
N PHE A 551 0.87 19.87 21.05
CA PHE A 551 2.10 20.65 21.28
C PHE A 551 3.20 19.75 21.82
N VAL A 552 4.45 20.23 21.74
CA VAL A 552 5.62 19.54 22.27
C VAL A 552 6.15 20.31 23.48
N ILE A 553 6.48 19.59 24.55
CA ILE A 553 7.13 20.15 25.73
C ILE A 553 8.61 19.77 25.69
N GLU A 554 9.49 20.76 25.69
CA GLU A 554 10.92 20.60 25.86
C GLU A 554 11.27 20.58 27.36
N THR A 555 11.93 19.51 27.81
CA THR A 555 12.40 19.39 29.19
C THR A 555 13.92 19.22 29.19
N VAL A 556 14.62 20.24 29.67
CA VAL A 556 16.08 20.20 29.87
C VAL A 556 16.36 19.74 31.29
N SER A 557 17.12 18.65 31.43
CA SER A 557 17.44 18.01 32.70
C SER A 557 18.93 17.69 32.81
N ASP A 558 19.41 17.52 34.04
CA ASP A 558 20.76 17.06 34.29
C ASP A 558 20.93 15.58 33.87
N LEU A 559 22.17 15.18 33.57
CA LEU A 559 22.45 13.81 33.19
C LEU A 559 22.19 12.85 34.37
N ARG A 560 21.45 11.78 34.11
CA ARG A 560 21.10 10.78 35.15
C ARG A 560 22.29 10.00 35.72
N TRP A 561 23.46 10.09 35.10
CA TRP A 561 24.65 9.29 35.43
C TRP A 561 25.87 10.14 35.84
N GLY A 562 25.75 11.47 35.90
CA GLY A 562 26.86 12.32 36.32
C GLY A 562 26.48 13.80 36.34
N ASP A 563 27.16 14.57 37.18
CA ASP A 563 26.98 16.02 37.27
C ASP A 563 28.09 16.71 36.48
N ILE A 564 27.86 16.93 35.19
CA ILE A 564 28.80 17.54 34.26
C ILE A 564 28.18 18.86 33.77
N PRO A 565 28.63 20.03 34.25
CA PRO A 565 28.00 21.32 33.97
C PRO A 565 27.86 21.67 32.48
N SER A 566 28.69 21.08 31.61
CA SER A 566 28.68 21.31 30.16
C SER A 566 27.72 20.41 29.38
N LEU A 567 27.09 19.41 30.02
CA LEU A 567 26.21 18.45 29.36
C LEU A 567 24.81 18.49 29.99
N ARG A 568 23.79 18.67 29.15
CA ARG A 568 22.38 18.60 29.54
C ARG A 568 21.67 17.57 28.67
N ALA A 569 20.69 16.88 29.25
CA ALA A 569 19.79 16.00 28.53
C ALA A 569 18.49 16.76 28.23
N THR A 570 18.21 16.98 26.95
CA THR A 570 16.92 17.50 26.48
C THR A 570 16.02 16.34 26.09
N ASP A 571 14.82 16.30 26.64
CA ASP A 571 13.76 15.34 26.32
C ASP A 571 12.53 16.06 25.77
N TYR A 572 11.88 15.48 24.76
CA TYR A 572 10.72 16.07 24.09
C TYR A 572 9.47 15.23 24.36
N THR A 573 8.44 15.86 24.92
CA THR A 573 7.16 15.22 25.24
C THR A 573 6.07 15.70 24.29
N LEU A 574 5.45 14.79 23.54
CA LEU A 574 4.28 15.07 22.73
C LEU A 574 3.01 15.03 23.59
N VAL A 575 2.20 16.07 23.52
CA VAL A 575 0.86 16.13 24.08
C VAL A 575 -0.16 16.29 22.95
N VAL A 576 -1.19 15.44 22.93
CA VAL A 576 -2.31 15.54 21.99
C VAL A 576 -3.62 15.55 22.78
N LEU A 577 -4.48 16.50 22.49
CA LEU A 577 -5.78 16.69 23.11
C LEU A 577 -6.87 16.52 22.06
N PHE A 578 -7.90 15.73 22.32
CA PHE A 578 -9.06 15.59 21.44
C PHE A 578 -10.36 15.71 22.22
N LEU A 579 -11.15 16.76 21.95
CA LEU A 579 -12.48 16.97 22.51
C LEU A 579 -13.54 16.29 21.63
N ASP A 580 -14.08 15.18 22.10
CA ASP A 580 -15.25 14.55 21.51
C ASP A 580 -16.54 15.10 22.10
N ARG A 581 -17.04 16.17 21.49
CA ARG A 581 -18.32 16.80 21.84
C ARG A 581 -19.50 15.83 21.76
N THR A 582 -19.44 14.78 20.92
CA THR A 582 -20.55 13.83 20.76
C THR A 582 -20.67 12.87 21.93
N GLN A 583 -19.54 12.49 22.55
CA GLN A 583 -19.50 11.56 23.67
C GLN A 583 -19.30 12.25 25.02
N GLY A 584 -19.03 13.57 25.03
CA GLY A 584 -18.77 14.37 26.22
C GLY A 584 -17.46 13.99 26.91
N LEU A 585 -16.41 13.77 26.10
CA LEU A 585 -15.10 13.31 26.57
C LEU A 585 -13.97 14.15 25.97
N LEU A 586 -13.01 14.55 26.81
CA LEU A 586 -11.70 15.03 26.40
C LEU A 586 -10.68 13.90 26.53
N TYR A 587 -10.01 13.56 25.45
CA TYR A 587 -8.91 12.59 25.43
C TYR A 587 -7.58 13.32 25.46
N VAL A 588 -6.67 12.85 26.31
CA VAL A 588 -5.31 13.39 26.40
C VAL A 588 -4.29 12.27 26.21
N HIS A 589 -3.53 12.34 25.14
CA HIS A 589 -2.29 11.59 24.94
C HIS A 589 -1.11 12.39 25.49
N CYS A 590 -0.20 11.72 26.19
CA CYS A 590 1.07 12.29 26.64
C CYS A 590 2.15 11.21 26.53
N SER A 591 3.22 11.49 25.77
CA SER A 591 4.32 10.52 25.62
C SER A 591 5.08 10.28 26.92
N ASP A 592 5.15 11.30 27.81
CA ASP A 592 5.59 11.14 29.19
C ASP A 592 4.43 10.62 30.06
N THR A 593 4.44 9.30 30.25
CA THR A 593 3.42 8.59 31.02
C THR A 593 3.38 8.93 32.52
N LYS A 594 4.37 9.64 33.07
CA LYS A 594 4.41 9.99 34.50
C LYS A 594 3.86 11.40 34.80
N ARG A 595 3.69 12.22 33.76
CA ARG A 595 3.24 13.61 33.90
C ARG A 595 1.79 13.70 34.39
N SER A 596 1.55 14.61 35.35
CA SER A 596 0.19 14.99 35.74
C SER A 596 -0.47 15.79 34.63
N LEU A 597 -1.74 15.52 34.38
CA LEU A 597 -2.52 16.18 33.32
C LEU A 597 -3.62 17.07 33.88
N ASP A 598 -3.84 17.07 35.20
CA ASP A 598 -5.02 17.68 35.81
C ASP A 598 -4.98 19.21 35.63
N ASP A 599 -3.83 19.86 35.90
CA ASP A 599 -3.64 21.31 35.67
C ASP A 599 -3.84 21.70 34.19
N LEU A 600 -3.38 20.85 33.26
CA LEU A 600 -3.57 21.06 31.82
C LEU A 600 -5.05 20.96 31.45
N VAL A 601 -5.73 19.92 31.93
CA VAL A 601 -7.13 19.70 31.63
C VAL A 601 -7.99 20.82 32.21
N GLU A 602 -7.75 21.22 33.46
CA GLU A 602 -8.46 22.33 34.12
C GLU A 602 -8.29 23.64 33.36
N ALA A 603 -7.06 23.97 32.96
CA ALA A 603 -6.77 25.16 32.18
C ALA A 603 -7.53 25.14 30.84
N VAL A 604 -7.58 24.00 30.17
CA VAL A 604 -8.15 23.88 28.83
C VAL A 604 -9.68 23.80 28.83
N ILE A 605 -10.32 23.17 29.82
CA ILE A 605 -11.80 23.04 29.87
C ILE A 605 -12.49 24.05 30.79
N GLY A 606 -11.71 24.82 31.57
CA GLY A 606 -12.21 25.89 32.44
C GLY A 606 -12.94 25.43 33.69
N HIS A 607 -12.86 24.15 34.04
CA HIS A 607 -13.46 23.58 35.25
C HIS A 607 -12.64 22.40 35.77
N GLU A 608 -12.92 21.96 36.99
CA GLU A 608 -12.23 20.84 37.64
C GLU A 608 -12.25 19.58 36.74
N PRO A 609 -11.09 18.93 36.50
CA PRO A 609 -11.01 17.71 35.69
C PRO A 609 -11.82 16.57 36.30
N ALA A 610 -12.69 15.95 35.48
CA ALA A 610 -13.40 14.73 35.86
C ALA A 610 -12.83 13.52 35.12
N PRO A 611 -11.67 12.95 35.53
CA PRO A 611 -11.07 11.82 34.84
C PRO A 611 -11.98 10.58 34.88
N VAL A 612 -12.13 9.90 33.73
CA VAL A 612 -12.67 8.54 33.68
C VAL A 612 -11.60 7.61 34.22
N ASN A 613 -11.67 7.30 35.50
CA ASN A 613 -10.67 6.54 36.23
C ASN A 613 -11.30 5.40 37.04
N GLY A 614 -10.48 4.71 37.83
CA GLY A 614 -10.93 3.58 38.61
C GLY A 614 -11.42 2.44 37.72
N TYR A 615 -12.48 1.75 38.17
CA TYR A 615 -13.02 0.59 37.46
C TYR A 615 -13.64 0.94 36.11
N ASP A 616 -14.14 2.17 35.93
CA ASP A 616 -14.77 2.59 34.67
C ASP A 616 -13.79 2.55 33.49
N THR A 617 -12.49 2.74 33.72
CA THR A 617 -11.44 2.60 32.69
C THR A 617 -11.42 1.22 32.06
N PHE A 618 -11.75 0.17 32.82
CA PHE A 618 -11.72 -1.21 32.32
C PHE A 618 -12.90 -1.55 31.40
N LYS A 619 -13.88 -0.65 31.24
CA LYS A 619 -14.94 -0.81 30.24
C LYS A 619 -14.40 -0.89 28.81
N VAL A 620 -13.17 -0.45 28.54
CA VAL A 620 -12.53 -0.66 27.22
C VAL A 620 -12.43 -2.14 26.83
N PHE A 621 -12.50 -3.06 27.81
CA PHE A 621 -12.57 -4.50 27.57
C PHE A 621 -13.96 -5.00 27.15
N ALA A 622 -15.01 -4.17 27.22
CA ALA A 622 -16.36 -4.56 26.83
C ALA A 622 -16.43 -4.91 25.34
N LYS A 623 -17.34 -5.84 25.02
CA LYS A 623 -17.58 -6.35 23.65
C LYS A 623 -16.32 -6.95 23.00
N LEU A 624 -15.39 -7.43 23.82
CA LEU A 624 -14.25 -8.22 23.39
C LEU A 624 -14.47 -9.67 23.81
N ASP A 625 -14.13 -10.59 22.92
CA ASP A 625 -14.28 -12.02 23.16
C ASP A 625 -12.95 -12.66 23.56
N ARG A 626 -13.00 -13.70 24.38
CA ARG A 626 -11.82 -14.41 24.93
C ARG A 626 -10.77 -13.43 25.46
N LEU A 627 -11.14 -12.62 26.44
CA LEU A 627 -10.20 -11.76 27.16
C LEU A 627 -9.18 -12.62 27.91
N ILE A 628 -7.93 -12.60 27.45
CA ILE A 628 -6.81 -13.31 28.06
C ILE A 628 -5.85 -12.26 28.65
N PRO A 629 -5.85 -12.04 29.98
CA PRO A 629 -4.91 -11.15 30.63
C PRO A 629 -3.48 -11.66 30.45
N THR A 630 -2.58 -10.75 30.09
CA THR A 630 -1.14 -11.02 29.92
C THR A 630 -0.31 -10.41 31.04
N ASN A 631 -0.78 -9.31 31.63
CA ASN A 631 -0.14 -8.62 32.75
C ASN A 631 -1.19 -7.98 33.64
N ILE A 632 -1.06 -8.16 34.96
CA ILE A 632 -1.90 -7.52 35.97
C ILE A 632 -1.02 -6.94 37.08
N GLY A 633 -1.18 -5.65 37.37
CA GLY A 633 -0.60 -5.06 38.58
C GLY A 633 -1.60 -5.02 39.71
N LEU A 634 -1.18 -5.34 40.93
CA LEU A 634 -1.96 -5.20 42.16
C LEU A 634 -1.39 -4.13 43.09
N LEU A 635 -2.29 -3.47 43.83
CA LEU A 635 -1.94 -2.61 44.96
C LEU A 635 -2.51 -3.20 46.25
N ASP A 636 -1.68 -3.35 47.27
CA ASP A 636 -2.10 -3.68 48.64
C ASP A 636 -2.13 -2.40 49.48
N ALA A 637 -3.32 -2.01 49.94
CA ALA A 637 -3.51 -0.82 50.74
C ALA A 637 -3.15 -1.00 52.23
N ARG A 638 -2.97 -2.24 52.71
CA ARG A 638 -2.72 -2.56 54.13
C ARG A 638 -1.28 -3.00 54.41
N ASP A 639 -0.58 -3.56 53.44
CA ASP A 639 0.83 -3.93 53.55
C ASP A 639 1.74 -2.70 53.28
N ARG A 640 2.50 -2.26 54.31
CA ARG A 640 3.39 -1.09 54.21
C ARG A 640 4.72 -1.41 53.52
N ASP A 641 5.12 -2.67 53.44
CA ASP A 641 6.43 -3.08 52.91
C ASP A 641 6.34 -3.55 51.44
N LYS A 642 5.19 -4.10 50.99
CA LYS A 642 4.94 -4.50 49.58
C LYS A 642 3.66 -3.87 49.02
N ARG A 643 3.72 -2.57 48.70
CA ARG A 643 2.56 -1.80 48.19
C ARG A 643 2.13 -2.12 46.77
N PHE A 644 3.06 -2.54 45.90
CA PHE A 644 2.78 -2.81 44.48
C PHE A 644 3.43 -4.12 44.06
N SER A 645 2.67 -4.99 43.40
CA SER A 645 3.16 -6.21 42.77
C SER A 645 2.69 -6.26 41.31
N MET A 646 3.58 -6.63 40.40
CA MET A 646 3.25 -6.87 38.99
C MET A 646 3.31 -8.36 38.74
N HIS A 647 2.24 -8.91 38.18
CA HIS A 647 2.08 -10.33 37.91
C HIS A 647 1.97 -10.53 36.41
N VAL A 648 2.90 -11.33 35.86
CA VAL A 648 3.02 -11.59 34.42
C VAL A 648 2.95 -13.09 34.20
N GLY A 649 2.25 -13.54 33.17
CA GLY A 649 2.14 -14.97 32.85
C GLY A 649 1.39 -15.75 33.94
N SER A 650 2.03 -16.77 34.54
CA SER A 650 1.44 -17.66 35.56
C SER A 650 0.91 -16.94 36.78
N ASP A 651 1.58 -15.85 37.16
CA ASP A 651 1.31 -15.20 38.43
C ASP A 651 0.01 -14.38 38.40
N VAL A 652 -0.59 -14.23 37.21
CA VAL A 652 -1.87 -13.55 36.96
C VAL A 652 -3.03 -14.22 37.67
N GLU A 653 -3.03 -15.56 37.78
CA GLU A 653 -4.06 -16.31 38.51
C GLU A 653 -4.08 -15.97 40.00
N THR A 654 -2.89 -16.03 40.62
CA THR A 654 -2.68 -15.64 42.02
C THR A 654 -3.10 -14.19 42.22
N ALA A 655 -2.79 -13.31 41.28
CA ALA A 655 -3.15 -11.90 41.36
C ALA A 655 -4.67 -11.66 41.34
N LEU A 656 -5.39 -12.26 40.40
CA LEU A 656 -6.85 -12.13 40.32
C LEU A 656 -7.54 -12.75 41.53
N THR A 657 -7.06 -13.91 41.98
CA THR A 657 -7.60 -14.59 43.17
C THR A 657 -7.33 -13.78 44.44
N GLU A 658 -6.16 -13.18 44.57
CA GLU A 658 -5.84 -12.27 45.68
C GLU A 658 -6.69 -11.00 45.62
N ALA A 659 -6.90 -10.41 44.44
CA ALA A 659 -7.80 -9.25 44.26
C ALA A 659 -9.27 -9.58 44.57
N GLU A 660 -9.72 -10.81 44.29
CA GLU A 660 -11.07 -11.29 44.60
C GLU A 660 -11.24 -11.64 46.10
N ARG A 661 -10.20 -12.17 46.77
CA ARG A 661 -10.27 -12.65 48.17
C ARG A 661 -9.81 -11.63 49.23
N THR A 662 -8.98 -10.65 48.86
CA THR A 662 -8.44 -9.63 49.77
C THR A 662 -8.86 -8.22 49.35
N HIS A 663 -8.55 -7.20 50.15
CA HIS A 663 -8.83 -5.80 49.79
C HIS A 663 -7.81 -5.20 48.79
N LYS A 664 -7.16 -6.03 47.95
CA LYS A 664 -6.19 -5.60 46.94
C LYS A 664 -6.91 -5.14 45.67
N ALA A 665 -6.43 -4.06 45.03
CA ALA A 665 -7.04 -3.49 43.84
C ALA A 665 -6.16 -3.69 42.59
N ASN A 666 -6.77 -4.09 41.47
CA ASN A 666 -6.09 -4.19 40.17
C ASN A 666 -5.68 -2.79 39.67
N THR A 667 -4.40 -2.46 39.68
CA THR A 667 -3.86 -1.15 39.22
C THR A 667 -3.87 -0.99 37.72
N HIS A 668 -3.53 -2.05 36.98
CA HIS A 668 -3.57 -2.08 35.53
C HIS A 668 -3.69 -3.51 35.03
N VAL A 669 -4.32 -3.67 33.87
CA VAL A 669 -4.57 -4.95 33.23
C VAL A 669 -4.27 -4.79 31.75
N ALA A 670 -3.46 -5.67 31.19
CA ALA A 670 -3.25 -5.82 29.76
C ALA A 670 -3.82 -7.16 29.32
N ALA A 671 -4.52 -7.20 28.19
CA ALA A 671 -5.15 -8.39 27.66
C ALA A 671 -4.99 -8.52 26.15
N LYS A 672 -4.95 -9.78 25.69
CA LYS A 672 -5.20 -10.18 24.30
C LYS A 672 -6.67 -10.59 24.19
N ALA A 673 -7.33 -10.24 23.10
CA ALA A 673 -8.72 -10.59 22.87
C ALA A 673 -9.05 -10.62 21.38
N PHE A 674 -10.28 -10.98 21.04
CA PHE A 674 -10.84 -10.84 19.70
C PHE A 674 -11.90 -9.74 19.67
N GLN A 675 -11.91 -8.94 18.60
CA GLN A 675 -12.95 -7.95 18.31
C GLN A 675 -13.38 -8.14 16.86
N GLU A 676 -14.65 -8.48 16.63
CA GLU A 676 -15.15 -8.83 15.29
C GLU A 676 -14.26 -9.87 14.60
N GLY A 677 -13.82 -10.87 15.37
CA GLY A 677 -12.91 -11.96 14.96
C GLY A 677 -11.46 -11.55 14.68
N GLU A 678 -11.11 -10.27 14.76
CA GLU A 678 -9.73 -9.79 14.65
C GLU A 678 -9.02 -9.80 16.00
N ARG A 679 -7.74 -10.18 16.00
CA ARG A 679 -6.93 -10.19 17.21
C ARG A 679 -6.58 -8.75 17.62
N VAL A 680 -6.89 -8.40 18.85
CA VAL A 680 -6.59 -7.07 19.42
C VAL A 680 -5.78 -7.20 20.71
N THR A 681 -4.95 -6.19 20.97
CA THR A 681 -4.28 -5.99 22.25
C THR A 681 -4.78 -4.69 22.86
N ILE A 682 -5.16 -4.74 24.13
CA ILE A 682 -5.64 -3.57 24.84
C ILE A 682 -5.31 -3.67 26.32
N ALA A 683 -5.07 -2.54 26.95
CA ALA A 683 -4.72 -2.42 28.34
C ALA A 683 -5.37 -1.18 28.95
N ALA A 684 -5.61 -1.23 30.25
CA ALA A 684 -6.23 -0.16 31.02
C ALA A 684 -5.67 -0.13 32.46
N ALA A 685 -5.72 1.04 33.10
CA ALA A 685 -5.24 1.27 34.45
C ALA A 685 -6.24 2.08 35.28
N LEU A 686 -6.24 1.88 36.61
CA LEU A 686 -7.08 2.66 37.54
C LEU A 686 -6.80 4.17 37.48
N SER A 687 -5.62 4.57 37.01
CA SER A 687 -5.28 5.99 36.79
C SER A 687 -6.08 6.65 35.65
N GLY A 688 -6.92 5.88 34.94
CA GLY A 688 -7.72 6.35 33.80
C GLY A 688 -7.01 6.22 32.46
N ARG A 689 -5.80 5.66 32.42
CA ARG A 689 -5.06 5.42 31.18
C ARG A 689 -5.49 4.12 30.53
N PHE A 690 -5.73 4.15 29.23
CA PHE A 690 -5.93 2.96 28.40
C PHE A 690 -5.05 3.04 27.13
N TRP A 691 -4.58 1.89 26.65
CA TRP A 691 -3.66 1.82 25.51
C TRP A 691 -3.71 0.48 24.76
N SER A 692 -3.18 0.47 23.55
CA SER A 692 -2.87 -0.71 22.74
C SER A 692 -1.36 -0.76 22.45
N MET A 693 -0.83 -1.92 22.09
CA MET A 693 0.58 -2.06 21.67
C MET A 693 0.83 -1.51 20.25
N ARG A 694 -0.22 -1.05 19.56
CA ARG A 694 -0.14 -0.41 18.24
C ARG A 694 0.29 1.06 18.32
N THR A 695 0.97 1.51 17.28
CA THR A 695 1.22 2.94 17.03
C THR A 695 0.24 3.42 15.97
N ALA A 696 -0.29 4.63 16.12
CA ALA A 696 -1.11 5.26 15.10
C ALA A 696 -0.22 5.78 13.97
N SER A 697 -0.65 5.58 12.72
CA SER A 697 0.04 6.10 11.54
C SER A 697 -0.09 7.62 11.38
N ASN A 698 -1.09 8.23 12.02
CA ASN A 698 -1.30 9.68 12.11
C ASN A 698 -2.31 10.01 13.22
N LEU A 699 -2.49 11.31 13.50
CA LEU A 699 -3.45 11.82 14.47
C LEU A 699 -4.93 11.46 14.14
N ALA A 700 -5.29 11.30 12.86
CA ALA A 700 -6.65 10.94 12.46
C ALA A 700 -7.00 9.49 12.84
N GLU A 701 -6.06 8.55 12.69
CA GLU A 701 -6.23 7.17 13.16
C GLU A 701 -6.37 7.11 14.69
N TRP A 702 -5.55 7.87 15.41
CA TRP A 702 -5.63 7.97 16.88
C TRP A 702 -6.99 8.53 17.34
N ARG A 703 -7.51 9.57 16.68
CA ARG A 703 -8.84 10.14 16.95
C ARG A 703 -9.95 9.11 16.79
N ARG A 704 -9.94 8.33 15.70
CA ARG A 704 -10.93 7.27 15.45
C ARG A 704 -10.89 6.21 16.56
N TRP A 705 -9.69 5.75 16.91
CA TRP A 705 -9.50 4.77 17.98
C TRP A 705 -10.03 5.29 19.34
N CYS A 706 -9.83 6.57 19.66
CA CYS A 706 -10.37 7.19 20.88
C CYS A 706 -11.91 7.15 20.92
N ARG A 707 -12.59 7.45 19.80
CA ARG A 707 -14.06 7.37 19.69
C ARG A 707 -14.59 5.97 19.94
N ASP A 708 -13.92 4.96 19.39
CA ASP A 708 -14.28 3.55 19.60
C ASP A 708 -14.18 3.14 21.08
N GLN A 709 -13.13 3.59 21.77
CA GLN A 709 -12.98 3.34 23.21
C GLN A 709 -13.99 4.13 24.04
N GLY A 710 -14.27 5.38 23.67
CA GLY A 710 -15.23 6.21 24.38
C GLY A 710 -16.65 5.67 24.37
N ALA A 711 -17.09 5.07 23.27
CA ALA A 711 -18.37 4.38 23.18
C ALA A 711 -18.49 3.29 24.27
N LYS A 712 -17.40 2.58 24.57
CA LYS A 712 -17.35 1.58 25.66
C LYS A 712 -17.29 2.23 27.04
N LEU A 713 -16.46 3.26 27.21
CA LEU A 713 -16.31 3.98 28.50
C LEU A 713 -17.61 4.62 28.98
N ARG A 714 -18.44 5.12 28.05
CA ARG A 714 -19.74 5.75 28.35
C ARG A 714 -20.89 4.76 28.50
N ASP A 715 -20.69 3.50 28.13
CA ASP A 715 -21.72 2.48 28.24
C ASP A 715 -21.98 2.14 29.71
N LYS A 716 -23.19 2.49 30.17
CA LYS A 716 -23.63 2.23 31.55
C LYS A 716 -24.10 0.79 31.76
N SER A 717 -24.32 0.03 30.69
CA SER A 717 -24.76 -1.37 30.76
C SER A 717 -23.61 -2.34 31.06
N VAL A 718 -22.36 -1.90 30.91
CA VAL A 718 -21.17 -2.73 31.12
C VAL A 718 -20.91 -2.92 32.62
N ASP A 719 -21.05 -4.17 33.10
CA ASP A 719 -20.55 -4.57 34.42
C ASP A 719 -19.07 -4.96 34.34
N VAL A 720 -18.21 -4.11 34.88
CA VAL A 720 -16.76 -4.34 34.91
C VAL A 720 -16.40 -5.58 35.74
N ARG A 721 -17.19 -5.93 36.76
CA ARG A 721 -16.93 -7.12 37.59
C ARG A 721 -17.21 -8.42 36.84
N SER A 722 -18.22 -8.44 35.97
CA SER A 722 -18.47 -9.59 35.10
C SER A 722 -17.33 -9.76 34.10
N LEU A 723 -16.83 -8.65 33.51
CA LEU A 723 -15.68 -8.71 32.57
C LEU A 723 -14.46 -9.41 33.18
N PHE A 724 -14.11 -9.11 34.44
CA PHE A 724 -13.01 -9.79 35.13
C PHE A 724 -13.30 -11.27 35.44
N ARG A 725 -14.55 -11.60 35.74
CA ARG A 725 -14.99 -12.98 35.98
C ARG A 725 -14.91 -13.85 34.72
N ASP A 726 -15.13 -13.24 33.56
CA ASP A 726 -15.16 -13.94 32.28
C ASP A 726 -13.77 -14.02 31.62
N MET A 727 -12.73 -13.40 32.20
CA MET A 727 -11.36 -13.49 31.71
C MET A 727 -10.81 -14.91 31.78
N ILE A 728 -10.16 -15.36 30.71
CA ILE A 728 -9.51 -16.66 30.62
C ILE A 728 -8.11 -16.55 31.22
N ILE A 729 -7.92 -17.14 32.40
CA ILE A 729 -6.64 -17.08 33.12
C ILE A 729 -5.71 -18.17 32.57
N PRO A 730 -4.51 -17.83 32.06
CA PRO A 730 -3.53 -18.82 31.63
C PRO A 730 -2.91 -19.57 32.81
N VAL A 731 -2.98 -20.90 32.80
CA VAL A 731 -2.41 -21.76 33.86
C VAL A 731 -1.17 -22.49 33.34
N ASP A 732 -0.08 -22.53 34.13
CA ASP A 732 1.11 -23.35 33.81
C ASP A 732 0.74 -24.82 33.69
N VAL A 733 1.11 -25.44 32.56
CA VAL A 733 0.87 -26.86 32.35
C VAL A 733 2.09 -27.67 32.81
N LYS A 734 2.00 -28.23 34.02
CA LYS A 734 3.03 -29.13 34.59
C LYS A 734 2.60 -30.60 34.59
N GLU A 735 1.29 -30.84 34.59
CA GLU A 735 0.67 -32.16 34.59
C GLU A 735 -0.38 -32.24 33.49
N ARG A 736 -0.75 -33.45 33.07
CA ARG A 736 -1.76 -33.67 32.02
C ARG A 736 -3.13 -33.18 32.49
N PRO A 737 -3.78 -32.25 31.77
CA PRO A 737 -5.18 -31.93 32.04
C PRO A 737 -6.08 -33.16 31.74
N PRO A 738 -7.07 -33.47 32.59
CA PRO A 738 -7.90 -34.67 32.47
C PRO A 738 -9.02 -34.49 31.44
N TYR A 739 -8.67 -34.04 30.23
CA TYR A 739 -9.60 -33.77 29.14
C TYR A 739 -9.16 -34.48 27.85
N PRO A 740 -10.12 -34.95 27.03
CA PRO A 740 -9.81 -35.54 25.73
C PRO A 740 -8.98 -34.59 24.85
N PHE A 741 -7.93 -35.13 24.24
CA PHE A 741 -7.06 -34.44 23.30
C PHE A 741 -7.68 -34.47 21.90
N LEU A 742 -8.27 -33.36 21.46
CA LEU A 742 -9.07 -33.34 20.23
C LEU A 742 -8.23 -33.12 18.98
N ALA A 743 -7.22 -32.26 19.07
CA ALA A 743 -6.44 -31.85 17.91
C ALA A 743 -5.10 -31.23 18.31
N VAL A 744 -4.15 -31.26 17.37
CA VAL A 744 -2.87 -30.55 17.46
C VAL A 744 -2.64 -29.75 16.18
N GLU A 745 -2.08 -28.56 16.35
CA GLU A 745 -1.87 -27.62 15.26
C GLU A 745 -0.47 -27.06 15.22
N TRP A 746 0.04 -26.91 14.01
CA TRP A 746 1.25 -26.15 13.75
C TRP A 746 1.15 -24.71 14.31
N PRO A 747 2.27 -24.13 14.78
CA PRO A 747 2.34 -22.72 15.13
C PRO A 747 1.82 -21.83 13.99
N TRP A 748 1.04 -20.78 14.30
CA TRP A 748 0.39 -19.97 13.26
C TRP A 748 1.39 -19.27 12.34
N GLU A 749 2.55 -18.95 12.91
CA GLU A 749 3.63 -18.19 12.30
C GLU A 749 4.13 -18.86 11.01
N LEU A 750 3.91 -20.18 10.87
CA LEU A 750 4.17 -20.94 9.65
C LEU A 750 3.23 -20.58 8.49
N TYR A 751 1.96 -20.29 8.78
CA TYR A 751 0.95 -19.95 7.76
C TYR A 751 1.04 -18.48 7.31
N VAL A 752 1.62 -17.60 8.13
CA VAL A 752 1.76 -16.15 7.84
C VAL A 752 3.07 -15.82 7.09
N GLY A 753 3.91 -16.83 6.81
CA GLY A 753 5.12 -16.67 6.00
C GLY A 753 6.29 -15.97 6.69
N ALA A 754 6.22 -15.79 8.02
CA ALA A 754 7.36 -15.35 8.83
C ALA A 754 8.37 -16.50 9.06
N GLY A 755 7.94 -17.75 8.94
CA GLY A 755 8.79 -18.93 8.90
C GLY A 755 9.28 -19.24 7.48
N THR A 756 10.58 -19.45 7.32
CA THR A 756 11.19 -19.96 6.09
C THR A 756 10.46 -21.22 5.60
N SER A 757 10.41 -21.43 4.27
CA SER A 757 9.80 -22.56 3.55
C SER A 757 10.35 -23.92 4.02
N SER A 758 9.92 -24.34 5.21
CA SER A 758 10.51 -25.47 5.92
C SER A 758 9.76 -26.75 5.54
N ARG A 759 10.52 -27.81 5.26
CA ARG A 759 10.00 -29.10 4.82
C ARG A 759 10.25 -30.13 5.90
N VAL A 760 9.32 -31.06 6.08
CA VAL A 760 9.51 -32.25 6.90
C VAL A 760 9.82 -33.42 5.96
N VAL A 761 10.91 -34.12 6.24
CA VAL A 761 11.51 -35.13 5.36
C VAL A 761 11.80 -36.40 6.16
N PHE A 762 11.43 -37.54 5.59
CA PHE A 762 11.80 -38.85 6.08
C PHE A 762 12.10 -39.79 4.90
N ASN A 763 13.21 -40.53 4.96
CA ASN A 763 13.66 -41.42 3.89
C ASN A 763 13.64 -40.77 2.49
N ALA A 764 14.21 -39.57 2.37
CA ALA A 764 14.25 -38.75 1.15
C ALA A 764 12.89 -38.27 0.59
N ASN A 765 11.77 -38.58 1.26
CA ASN A 765 10.44 -38.10 0.90
C ASN A 765 10.03 -36.95 1.82
N GLY A 766 9.76 -35.78 1.24
CA GLY A 766 9.46 -34.58 2.00
C GLY A 766 8.26 -33.80 1.50
N VAL A 767 7.55 -33.15 2.43
CA VAL A 767 6.46 -32.21 2.16
C VAL A 767 6.71 -30.91 2.91
N PRO A 768 6.14 -29.76 2.49
CA PRO A 768 6.09 -28.58 3.33
C PRO A 768 5.47 -28.90 4.70
N LEU A 769 5.98 -28.30 5.78
CA LEU A 769 5.46 -28.56 7.14
C LEU A 769 3.94 -28.36 7.24
N THR A 770 3.43 -27.29 6.61
CA THR A 770 2.00 -26.96 6.60
C THR A 770 1.11 -27.97 5.89
N ASP A 771 1.71 -28.85 5.06
CA ASP A 771 1.00 -29.86 4.28
C ASP A 771 1.07 -31.24 4.99
N ALA A 772 1.85 -31.37 6.06
CA ALA A 772 1.86 -32.57 6.90
C ALA A 772 0.67 -32.54 7.87
N GLY A 773 -0.15 -33.58 7.83
CA GLY A 773 -1.28 -33.76 8.74
C GLY A 773 -0.82 -34.13 10.14
N LEU A 774 -1.57 -33.69 11.14
CA LEU A 774 -1.36 -34.05 12.54
C LEU A 774 -2.61 -34.78 13.03
N ARG A 775 -2.52 -36.12 13.14
CA ARG A 775 -3.64 -36.98 13.51
C ARG A 775 -3.51 -37.40 14.97
N ILE A 776 -4.60 -37.33 15.73
CA ILE A 776 -4.61 -37.82 17.12
C ILE A 776 -4.73 -39.35 17.12
N ASP A 777 -3.85 -40.01 17.87
CA ASP A 777 -3.85 -41.47 17.98
C ASP A 777 -4.54 -41.96 19.26
N ASP A 778 -4.70 -41.09 20.27
CA ASP A 778 -5.34 -41.41 21.55
C ASP A 778 -6.13 -40.21 22.12
N TYR A 779 -7.42 -40.44 22.37
CA TYR A 779 -8.36 -39.48 22.95
C TYR A 779 -8.57 -39.69 24.47
N GLY A 780 -7.78 -40.55 25.10
CA GLY A 780 -7.80 -40.78 26.54
C GLY A 780 -7.56 -39.50 27.36
N VAL A 781 -7.85 -39.56 28.65
CA VAL A 781 -7.66 -38.43 29.58
C VAL A 781 -6.37 -38.54 30.38
N ASP A 782 -5.67 -39.67 30.31
CA ASP A 782 -4.47 -39.99 31.09
C ASP A 782 -3.25 -40.32 30.19
N GLY A 783 -2.04 -40.33 30.77
CA GLY A 783 -0.81 -40.74 30.06
C GLY A 783 -0.18 -39.65 29.17
N PRO A 784 0.66 -39.99 28.18
CA PRO A 784 1.23 -39.03 27.22
C PRO A 784 0.24 -38.69 26.09
N LEU A 785 0.32 -37.48 25.54
CA LEU A 785 -0.51 -37.08 24.39
C LEU A 785 0.05 -37.70 23.12
N ARG A 786 -0.70 -38.58 22.45
CA ARG A 786 -0.21 -39.32 21.28
C ARG A 786 -0.81 -38.77 19.98
N PHE A 787 0.06 -38.50 19.02
CA PHE A 787 -0.33 -38.06 17.69
C PHE A 787 0.69 -38.52 16.66
N SER A 788 0.25 -38.66 15.42
CA SER A 788 1.10 -39.03 14.30
C SER A 788 1.21 -37.89 13.30
N VAL A 789 2.42 -37.71 12.77
CA VAL A 789 2.67 -36.82 11.64
C VAL A 789 2.44 -37.65 10.38
N VAL A 790 1.40 -37.29 9.62
CA VAL A 790 0.91 -38.05 8.48
C VAL A 790 1.21 -37.27 7.20
N THR A 791 1.91 -37.93 6.27
CA THR A 791 2.13 -37.43 4.92
C THR A 791 1.58 -38.44 3.91
N PRO A 792 1.49 -38.10 2.62
CA PRO A 792 1.05 -39.06 1.61
C PRO A 792 1.96 -40.29 1.44
N THR A 793 3.20 -40.26 1.97
CA THR A 793 4.22 -41.29 1.74
C THR A 793 4.66 -42.02 3.01
N TRP A 794 4.51 -41.38 4.16
CA TRP A 794 4.96 -41.94 5.44
C TRP A 794 4.15 -41.35 6.59
N GLU A 795 4.14 -42.11 7.69
CA GLU A 795 3.50 -41.76 8.94
C GLU A 795 4.46 -42.11 10.08
N LEU A 796 4.68 -41.17 11.00
CA LEU A 796 5.54 -41.37 12.16
C LEU A 796 4.82 -40.94 13.45
N PRO A 797 4.82 -41.78 14.49
CA PRO A 797 4.15 -41.50 15.75
C PRO A 797 5.03 -40.69 16.73
N TYR A 798 4.42 -39.70 17.36
CA TYR A 798 5.02 -38.81 18.34
C TYR A 798 4.22 -38.81 19.65
N GLU A 799 4.87 -38.40 20.73
CA GLU A 799 4.22 -38.19 22.01
C GLU A 799 4.64 -36.88 22.67
N GLY A 800 3.68 -36.22 23.32
CA GLY A 800 3.90 -35.10 24.23
C GLY A 800 3.82 -35.58 25.69
N ARG A 801 4.91 -35.42 26.44
CA ARG A 801 4.98 -35.74 27.87
C ARG A 801 5.00 -34.48 28.71
N PHE A 802 4.22 -34.50 29.78
CA PHE A 802 4.20 -33.43 30.76
C PHE A 802 5.35 -33.61 31.75
N GLY A 803 6.07 -32.54 32.04
CA GLY A 803 7.13 -32.50 33.03
C GLY A 803 7.13 -31.18 33.80
N SER A 804 8.10 -31.04 34.70
CA SER A 804 8.22 -29.86 35.57
C SER A 804 8.43 -28.53 34.82
N THR A 805 8.84 -28.59 33.56
CA THR A 805 9.14 -27.45 32.68
C THR A 805 8.19 -27.33 31.47
N GLY A 806 7.04 -28.02 31.49
CA GLY A 806 6.04 -27.94 30.41
C GLY A 806 5.90 -29.25 29.62
N VAL A 807 5.36 -29.14 28.40
CA VAL A 807 5.16 -30.29 27.49
C VAL A 807 6.40 -30.51 26.64
N HIS A 808 6.91 -31.74 26.60
CA HIS A 808 8.08 -32.13 25.82
C HIS A 808 7.70 -33.18 24.77
N TYR A 809 8.08 -32.93 23.52
CA TYR A 809 7.74 -33.77 22.38
C TYR A 809 8.88 -34.73 22.01
N ARG A 810 8.54 -35.99 21.73
CA ARG A 810 9.50 -37.04 21.34
C ARG A 810 8.89 -37.96 20.29
N ALA A 811 9.72 -38.45 19.36
CA ALA A 811 9.37 -39.54 18.46
C ALA A 811 9.31 -40.90 19.21
N LEU A 812 8.27 -41.69 18.97
CA LEU A 812 8.12 -43.02 19.57
C LEU A 812 9.03 -44.08 18.93
N GLY A 813 9.47 -43.84 17.70
CA GLY A 813 10.43 -44.67 16.97
C GLY A 813 11.41 -43.79 16.19
N ASP A 814 11.34 -43.87 14.86
CA ASP A 814 12.12 -43.01 13.97
C ASP A 814 11.62 -41.55 14.03
N ASP A 815 12.54 -40.60 13.82
CA ASP A 815 12.24 -39.17 13.82
C ASP A 815 12.46 -38.58 12.41
N ALA A 816 11.49 -37.81 11.93
CA ALA A 816 11.63 -37.03 10.70
C ALA A 816 12.64 -35.89 10.89
N THR A 817 13.15 -35.36 9.79
CA THR A 817 14.03 -34.18 9.77
C THR A 817 13.27 -32.97 9.22
N VAL A 818 13.40 -31.83 9.87
CA VAL A 818 12.96 -30.53 9.34
C VAL A 818 14.13 -29.85 8.64
N GLU A 819 13.93 -29.51 7.37
CA GLU A 819 14.87 -28.76 6.54
C GLU A 819 14.37 -27.32 6.37
N GLY A 820 15.10 -26.35 6.92
CA GLY A 820 14.77 -24.92 6.92
C GLY A 820 15.54 -24.10 5.87
N GLY A 821 15.28 -22.79 5.85
CA GLY A 821 16.00 -21.86 4.97
C GLY A 821 17.50 -21.80 5.28
N ARG A 822 18.33 -21.61 4.24
CA ARG A 822 19.82 -21.56 4.28
C ARG A 822 20.51 -22.87 4.68
N GLY A 823 19.88 -24.02 4.47
CA GLY A 823 20.50 -25.34 4.71
C GLY A 823 20.56 -25.76 6.18
N SER A 824 19.73 -25.17 7.04
CA SER A 824 19.57 -25.62 8.42
C SER A 824 18.73 -26.90 8.48
N THR A 825 19.16 -27.89 9.26
CA THR A 825 18.44 -29.16 9.45
C THR A 825 18.35 -29.50 10.93
N ALA A 826 17.19 -29.95 11.40
CA ALA A 826 16.99 -30.40 12.78
C ALA A 826 15.99 -31.57 12.85
N PRO A 827 16.11 -32.50 13.81
CA PRO A 827 15.06 -33.50 14.06
C PRO A 827 13.71 -32.83 14.35
N LEU A 828 12.61 -33.44 13.90
CA LEU A 828 11.27 -32.88 14.08
C LEU A 828 10.89 -32.78 15.55
N SER A 829 11.29 -33.75 16.39
CA SER A 829 11.08 -33.63 17.84
C SER A 829 11.77 -32.40 18.44
N THR A 830 13.03 -32.14 18.07
CA THR A 830 13.75 -30.92 18.48
C THR A 830 13.08 -29.66 17.95
N TRP A 831 12.63 -29.70 16.69
CA TRP A 831 11.93 -28.57 16.07
C TRP A 831 10.62 -28.26 16.79
N LEU A 832 9.80 -29.27 17.11
CA LEU A 832 8.55 -29.15 17.87
C LEU A 832 8.78 -28.57 19.26
N ASN A 833 9.85 -28.94 19.97
CA ASN A 833 10.14 -28.37 21.29
C ASN A 833 10.56 -26.90 21.23
N ASN A 834 11.16 -26.47 20.11
CA ASN A 834 11.52 -25.06 19.87
C ASN A 834 10.35 -24.23 19.32
N HIS A 835 9.39 -24.89 18.67
CA HIS A 835 8.22 -24.27 18.03
C HIS A 835 6.96 -25.04 18.44
N LYS A 836 6.65 -24.99 19.74
CA LYS A 836 5.61 -25.84 20.32
C LYS A 836 4.26 -25.64 19.64
N PRO A 837 3.60 -26.74 19.23
CA PRO A 837 2.29 -26.67 18.59
C PRO A 837 1.22 -26.21 19.59
N THR A 838 0.07 -25.80 19.06
CA THR A 838 -1.12 -25.56 19.88
C THR A 838 -1.89 -26.87 20.04
N LEU A 839 -2.29 -27.20 21.26
CA LEU A 839 -3.04 -28.42 21.58
C LEU A 839 -4.48 -28.05 21.92
N LEU A 840 -5.45 -28.67 21.27
CA LEU A 840 -6.88 -28.43 21.48
C LEU A 840 -7.47 -29.57 22.30
N LEU A 841 -8.16 -29.24 23.38
CA LEU A 841 -8.77 -30.17 24.33
C LEU A 841 -10.29 -29.93 24.38
N ALA A 842 -11.03 -30.92 24.88
CA ALA A 842 -12.49 -30.83 24.95
C ALA A 842 -12.99 -29.68 25.86
N GLY A 843 -14.14 -29.12 25.48
CA GLY A 843 -14.83 -28.07 26.24
C GLY A 843 -14.15 -26.69 26.16
N ASP A 844 -13.74 -26.29 24.95
CA ASP A 844 -13.14 -24.98 24.65
C ASP A 844 -11.81 -24.72 25.38
N ARG A 845 -10.99 -25.76 25.53
CA ARG A 845 -9.70 -25.71 26.22
C ARG A 845 -8.56 -25.82 25.23
N LEU A 846 -7.48 -25.09 25.44
CA LEU A 846 -6.28 -25.25 24.62
C LEU A 846 -4.99 -25.03 25.41
N ILE A 847 -3.93 -25.72 25.02
CA ILE A 847 -2.57 -25.49 25.51
C ILE A 847 -1.80 -24.74 24.43
N THR A 848 -1.30 -23.56 24.76
CA THR A 848 -0.52 -22.71 23.85
C THR A 848 0.94 -23.16 23.75
N GLY A 849 1.68 -22.62 22.78
CA GLY A 849 3.10 -22.94 22.57
C GLY A 849 4.05 -22.51 23.70
N ASP A 850 3.58 -21.69 24.65
CA ASP A 850 4.27 -21.34 25.90
C ASP A 850 3.83 -22.22 27.09
N ASP A 851 3.28 -23.40 26.81
CA ASP A 851 2.80 -24.39 27.80
C ASP A 851 1.75 -23.84 28.77
N ARG A 852 0.84 -22.98 28.29
CA ARG A 852 -0.26 -22.43 29.09
C ARG A 852 -1.59 -23.05 28.72
N LEU A 853 -2.32 -23.55 29.72
CA LEU A 853 -3.71 -23.96 29.55
C LEU A 853 -4.61 -22.74 29.61
N LEU A 854 -5.34 -22.51 28.52
CA LEU A 854 -6.45 -21.56 28.46
C LEU A 854 -7.75 -22.36 28.56
N ALA A 855 -8.56 -22.06 29.57
CA ALA A 855 -9.83 -22.72 29.81
C ALA A 855 -10.91 -21.69 30.22
N PRO A 856 -12.18 -21.88 29.79
CA PRO A 856 -13.28 -21.08 30.28
C PRO A 856 -13.41 -21.21 31.81
N ARG A 857 -13.74 -20.11 32.50
CA ARG A 857 -13.92 -20.11 33.97
C ARG A 857 -15.25 -20.76 34.41
N THR A 858 -16.20 -20.91 33.50
CA THR A 858 -17.50 -21.54 33.73
C THR A 858 -17.67 -22.74 32.81
N GLU A 859 -18.32 -23.79 33.30
CA GLU A 859 -18.67 -24.92 32.43
C GLU A 859 -19.67 -24.46 31.37
N LEU A 860 -19.41 -24.86 30.13
CA LEU A 860 -20.32 -24.61 29.03
C LEU A 860 -21.59 -25.48 29.21
N PRO A 861 -22.79 -24.92 29.06
CA PRO A 861 -23.99 -25.71 29.01
C PRO A 861 -23.97 -26.66 27.79
N PRO A 862 -24.71 -27.80 27.84
CA PRO A 862 -24.86 -28.66 26.67
C PRO A 862 -25.35 -27.88 25.45
N TYR A 863 -24.85 -28.22 24.25
CA TYR A 863 -25.31 -27.62 23.01
C TYR A 863 -26.82 -27.82 22.84
N PRO A 864 -27.61 -26.78 22.50
CA PRO A 864 -29.06 -26.93 22.37
C PRO A 864 -29.41 -27.96 21.30
N ARG A 865 -30.22 -28.97 21.64
CA ARG A 865 -30.64 -30.01 20.69
C ARG A 865 -31.38 -29.44 19.49
N ASP A 866 -32.18 -28.40 19.69
CA ASP A 866 -32.95 -27.73 18.64
C ASP A 866 -32.06 -27.05 17.58
N ASN A 867 -30.76 -26.87 17.87
CA ASN A 867 -29.78 -26.36 16.90
C ASN A 867 -29.14 -27.48 16.06
N LEU A 868 -29.34 -28.77 16.41
CA LEU A 868 -28.90 -29.89 15.59
C LEU A 868 -29.85 -30.05 14.40
N ARG A 869 -29.30 -30.36 13.23
CA ARG A 869 -30.07 -30.52 11.99
C ARG A 869 -30.07 -31.97 11.55
N SER A 870 -31.25 -32.50 11.23
CA SER A 870 -31.37 -33.86 10.73
C SER A 870 -31.30 -33.92 9.21
N LEU A 871 -30.66 -34.96 8.68
CA LEU A 871 -30.68 -35.32 7.27
C LEU A 871 -31.05 -36.81 7.12
N ASP A 872 -31.82 -37.13 6.08
CA ASP A 872 -32.12 -38.51 5.72
C ASP A 872 -30.99 -39.09 4.86
N TRP A 873 -29.94 -39.56 5.53
CA TRP A 873 -28.78 -40.19 4.90
C TRP A 873 -29.15 -41.46 4.10
N GLY A 874 -30.14 -42.21 4.58
CA GLY A 874 -30.58 -43.47 3.97
C GLY A 874 -31.30 -43.24 2.64
N ALA A 875 -32.28 -42.33 2.60
CA ALA A 875 -32.94 -41.93 1.36
C ALA A 875 -31.96 -41.26 0.37
N GLY A 876 -30.91 -40.61 0.88
CA GLY A 876 -29.80 -40.06 0.09
C GLY A 876 -28.85 -41.10 -0.51
N GLY A 877 -29.05 -42.40 -0.24
CA GLY A 877 -28.20 -43.48 -0.73
C GLY A 877 -26.80 -43.51 -0.08
N VAL A 878 -26.66 -42.95 1.13
CA VAL A 878 -25.37 -42.81 1.81
C VAL A 878 -25.05 -44.04 2.63
N ASN A 879 -23.84 -44.58 2.45
CA ASN A 879 -23.26 -45.51 3.40
C ASN A 879 -22.55 -44.72 4.49
N ILE A 880 -23.17 -44.63 5.68
CA ILE A 880 -22.65 -43.82 6.79
C ILE A 880 -21.31 -44.33 7.36
N ALA A 881 -20.84 -45.51 6.95
CA ALA A 881 -19.50 -46.02 7.28
C ALA A 881 -18.42 -45.53 6.29
N VAL A 882 -18.78 -44.71 5.31
CA VAL A 882 -17.88 -44.22 4.25
C VAL A 882 -17.83 -42.69 4.30
N GLU A 883 -16.69 -42.17 4.73
CA GLU A 883 -16.44 -40.73 4.85
C GLU A 883 -16.18 -40.06 3.49
N SER A 884 -15.08 -40.46 2.85
CA SER A 884 -14.51 -39.82 1.65
C SER A 884 -15.08 -40.36 0.35
N GLN A 885 -15.20 -39.48 -0.67
CA GLN A 885 -15.49 -39.90 -2.04
C GLN A 885 -14.27 -40.47 -2.79
N GLY A 886 -13.05 -40.19 -2.31
CA GLY A 886 -11.79 -40.60 -2.91
C GLY A 886 -11.57 -40.07 -4.35
N PRO A 887 -10.42 -40.42 -4.98
CA PRO A 887 -10.11 -39.98 -6.34
C PRO A 887 -11.12 -40.44 -7.40
N ASP A 888 -11.77 -41.59 -7.15
CA ASP A 888 -12.79 -42.18 -8.04
C ASP A 888 -14.19 -41.53 -7.88
N ARG A 889 -14.34 -40.58 -6.94
CA ARG A 889 -15.60 -39.84 -6.67
C ARG A 889 -16.82 -40.74 -6.47
N ARG A 890 -16.75 -41.68 -5.51
CA ARG A 890 -17.88 -42.56 -5.17
C ARG A 890 -19.08 -41.75 -4.68
N ALA A 891 -20.27 -42.08 -5.16
CA ALA A 891 -21.48 -41.29 -4.90
C ALA A 891 -22.15 -41.56 -3.54
N ASP A 892 -21.86 -42.70 -2.92
CA ASP A 892 -22.45 -43.21 -1.67
C ASP A 892 -21.70 -42.78 -0.40
N SER A 893 -20.68 -41.92 -0.50
CA SER A 893 -19.97 -41.39 0.65
C SER A 893 -20.70 -40.19 1.29
N ILE A 894 -20.40 -39.93 2.56
CA ILE A 894 -20.91 -38.78 3.31
C ILE A 894 -20.49 -37.48 2.63
N GLN A 895 -19.20 -37.37 2.27
CA GLN A 895 -18.66 -36.18 1.59
C GLN A 895 -19.37 -35.90 0.25
N ALA A 896 -19.57 -36.92 -0.59
CA ALA A 896 -20.25 -36.75 -1.88
C ALA A 896 -21.72 -36.33 -1.71
N PHE A 897 -22.41 -36.86 -0.70
CA PHE A 897 -23.77 -36.42 -0.37
C PHE A 897 -23.80 -34.98 0.12
N MET A 898 -22.88 -34.60 1.02
CA MET A 898 -22.78 -33.22 1.51
C MET A 898 -22.47 -32.24 0.38
N ALA A 899 -21.59 -32.58 -0.57
CA ALA A 899 -21.32 -31.74 -1.74
C ALA A 899 -22.58 -31.49 -2.57
N ARG A 900 -23.38 -32.55 -2.83
CA ARG A 900 -24.67 -32.42 -3.54
C ARG A 900 -25.68 -31.60 -2.74
N TYR A 901 -25.89 -31.94 -1.47
CA TYR A 901 -26.83 -31.25 -0.58
C TYR A 901 -26.51 -29.75 -0.49
N LEU A 902 -25.23 -29.39 -0.33
CA LEU A 902 -24.79 -28.01 -0.28
C LEU A 902 -24.98 -27.31 -1.63
N GLY A 903 -24.65 -27.97 -2.75
CA GLY A 903 -24.88 -27.42 -4.09
C GLY A 903 -26.36 -27.15 -4.40
N ASP A 904 -27.27 -27.97 -3.87
CA ASP A 904 -28.72 -27.82 -4.08
C ASP A 904 -29.36 -26.77 -3.15
N ASN A 905 -28.78 -26.53 -1.97
CA ASN A 905 -29.38 -25.69 -0.91
C ASN A 905 -28.64 -24.37 -0.65
N GLN A 906 -27.43 -24.20 -1.19
CA GLN A 906 -26.61 -23.01 -1.02
C GLN A 906 -25.98 -22.61 -2.36
N THR A 907 -25.59 -21.35 -2.47
CA THR A 907 -24.88 -20.84 -3.64
C THR A 907 -23.39 -20.73 -3.34
N PHE A 908 -22.56 -21.20 -4.27
CA PHE A 908 -21.11 -21.09 -4.20
C PHE A 908 -20.56 -20.61 -5.53
N ASP A 909 -19.55 -19.76 -5.47
CA ASP A 909 -18.70 -19.46 -6.61
C ASP A 909 -17.69 -20.61 -6.83
N VAL A 910 -17.25 -21.20 -5.73
CA VAL A 910 -16.27 -22.28 -5.70
C VAL A 910 -16.65 -23.27 -4.59
N LEU A 911 -16.69 -24.56 -4.90
CA LEU A 911 -16.78 -25.64 -3.91
C LEU A 911 -15.65 -26.64 -4.20
N ILE A 912 -14.77 -26.88 -3.24
CA ILE A 912 -13.54 -27.66 -3.40
C ILE A 912 -13.59 -28.91 -2.51
N ASP A 913 -13.22 -30.05 -3.09
CA ASP A 913 -12.81 -31.27 -2.40
C ASP A 913 -11.35 -31.15 -1.94
N ASP A 914 -11.19 -30.90 -0.64
CA ASP A 914 -9.88 -30.71 0.00
C ASP A 914 -9.44 -31.91 0.88
N ASP A 915 -10.21 -33.00 0.88
CA ASP A 915 -10.02 -34.20 1.73
C ASP A 915 -8.73 -35.00 1.43
N ARG A 916 -7.61 -34.60 2.07
CA ARG A 916 -6.28 -35.28 2.05
C ARG A 916 -5.43 -34.77 3.20
N SER A 917 -4.32 -35.47 3.52
CA SER A 917 -3.34 -35.03 4.51
C SER A 917 -3.03 -33.52 4.45
N GLY A 918 -3.27 -32.81 5.56
CA GLY A 918 -3.04 -31.38 5.67
C GLY A 918 -4.14 -30.48 5.11
N GLU A 919 -5.37 -30.97 4.97
CA GLU A 919 -6.55 -30.18 4.55
C GLU A 919 -6.94 -29.05 5.49
N ALA A 920 -7.72 -28.11 4.96
CA ALA A 920 -8.45 -27.13 5.73
C ALA A 920 -9.79 -27.68 6.27
N ALA A 921 -10.51 -28.42 5.42
CA ALA A 921 -11.75 -29.15 5.73
C ALA A 921 -12.00 -30.20 4.62
N ASP A 922 -12.95 -31.12 4.79
CA ASP A 922 -13.27 -32.12 3.75
C ASP A 922 -13.87 -31.47 2.50
N LEU A 923 -14.73 -30.47 2.69
CA LEU A 923 -15.22 -29.60 1.63
C LEU A 923 -15.06 -28.13 2.04
N VAL A 924 -14.63 -27.30 1.10
CA VAL A 924 -14.54 -25.85 1.29
C VAL A 924 -15.37 -25.12 0.24
N GLY A 925 -16.46 -24.51 0.68
CA GLY A 925 -17.32 -23.66 -0.14
C GLY A 925 -16.96 -22.19 0.02
N ILE A 926 -16.91 -21.44 -1.08
CA ILE A 926 -16.57 -20.03 -1.10
C ILE A 926 -17.59 -19.28 -1.97
N ARG A 927 -18.08 -18.15 -1.46
CA ARG A 927 -18.96 -17.23 -2.18
C ARG A 927 -18.62 -15.78 -1.86
N VAL A 928 -18.60 -14.92 -2.86
CA VAL A 928 -18.48 -13.46 -2.70
C VAL A 928 -19.84 -12.83 -2.94
N ASP A 929 -20.37 -12.11 -1.95
CA ASP A 929 -21.66 -11.43 -2.05
C ASP A 929 -21.66 -10.13 -1.24
N GLY A 930 -22.17 -9.04 -1.82
CA GLY A 930 -22.37 -7.76 -1.09
C GLY A 930 -21.14 -7.12 -0.44
N GLY A 931 -19.91 -7.52 -0.81
CA GLY A 931 -18.67 -7.09 -0.13
C GLY A 931 -18.20 -8.02 0.99
N ASP A 932 -18.89 -9.13 1.23
CA ASP A 932 -18.51 -10.19 2.15
C ASP A 932 -17.90 -11.38 1.40
N LEU A 933 -16.91 -12.04 2.03
CA LEU A 933 -16.34 -13.31 1.59
C LEU A 933 -16.91 -14.42 2.48
N HIS A 934 -17.93 -15.12 2.00
CA HIS A 934 -18.50 -16.26 2.69
C HIS A 934 -17.64 -17.50 2.48
N VAL A 935 -17.18 -18.11 3.57
CA VAL A 935 -16.39 -19.34 3.59
C VAL A 935 -17.15 -20.38 4.40
N THR A 936 -17.42 -21.54 3.81
CA THR A 936 -18.07 -22.68 4.45
C THR A 936 -17.07 -23.83 4.56
N LEU A 937 -16.70 -24.19 5.79
CA LEU A 937 -15.80 -25.31 6.09
C LEU A 937 -16.65 -26.50 6.55
N VAL A 938 -16.60 -27.60 5.81
CA VAL A 938 -17.41 -28.79 6.09
C VAL A 938 -16.50 -29.92 6.53
N HIS A 939 -16.76 -30.44 7.73
CA HIS A 939 -16.03 -31.56 8.31
C HIS A 939 -16.93 -32.79 8.33
N CYS A 940 -16.57 -33.81 7.55
CA CYS A 940 -17.32 -35.06 7.42
C CYS A 940 -16.65 -36.14 8.25
N LYS A 941 -17.44 -36.97 8.93
CA LYS A 941 -16.88 -38.13 9.64
C LYS A 941 -17.77 -39.36 9.54
N TYR A 942 -17.18 -40.52 9.26
CA TYR A 942 -17.93 -41.78 9.24
C TYR A 942 -18.44 -42.18 10.64
N SER A 943 -19.47 -43.03 10.65
CA SER A 943 -19.96 -43.73 11.84
C SER A 943 -19.13 -44.98 12.09
N SER A 944 -18.64 -45.16 13.32
CA SER A 944 -17.87 -46.37 13.69
C SER A 944 -18.72 -47.66 13.72
N LYS A 945 -20.04 -47.55 13.57
CA LYS A 945 -21.00 -48.67 13.51
C LYS A 945 -22.02 -48.47 12.38
N PRO A 946 -22.70 -49.54 11.92
CA PRO A 946 -23.72 -49.45 10.87
C PRO A 946 -24.93 -48.58 11.22
N ASP A 947 -25.26 -48.44 12.51
CA ASP A 947 -26.41 -47.67 12.99
C ASP A 947 -25.98 -46.40 13.75
N ALA A 948 -26.74 -45.32 13.58
CA ALA A 948 -26.57 -44.09 14.35
C ALA A 948 -26.80 -44.32 15.87
N GLY A 949 -26.22 -43.49 16.71
CA GLY A 949 -26.39 -43.59 18.16
C GLY A 949 -25.64 -42.52 18.96
N SER A 950 -25.40 -42.83 20.23
CA SER A 950 -24.83 -41.89 21.21
C SER A 950 -23.35 -42.19 21.53
N ARG A 951 -22.48 -42.17 20.51
CA ARG A 951 -21.05 -42.51 20.66
C ARG A 951 -20.19 -41.25 20.68
N LEU A 952 -19.43 -41.04 21.76
CA LEU A 952 -18.51 -39.91 21.86
C LEU A 952 -17.34 -40.00 20.89
N LYS A 953 -16.84 -41.22 20.65
CA LYS A 953 -15.68 -41.47 19.79
C LYS A 953 -15.88 -40.96 18.36
N ASP A 954 -17.11 -40.99 17.87
CA ASP A 954 -17.48 -40.52 16.54
C ASP A 954 -17.42 -38.98 16.43
N LEU A 955 -17.38 -38.26 17.55
CA LEU A 955 -17.40 -36.79 17.58
C LEU A 955 -16.05 -36.14 17.89
N TYR A 956 -15.11 -36.84 18.54
CA TYR A 956 -13.86 -36.23 18.99
C TYR A 956 -13.05 -35.62 17.85
N GLU A 957 -12.82 -36.40 16.80
CA GLU A 957 -12.01 -36.00 15.65
C GLU A 957 -12.65 -34.83 14.89
N VAL A 958 -13.94 -34.93 14.59
CA VAL A 958 -14.67 -33.92 13.80
C VAL A 958 -14.84 -32.60 14.58
N CYS A 959 -15.01 -32.66 15.91
CA CYS A 959 -14.97 -31.46 16.75
C CYS A 959 -13.57 -30.84 16.77
N GLY A 960 -12.52 -31.66 16.80
CA GLY A 960 -11.13 -31.22 16.67
C GLY A 960 -10.87 -30.53 15.33
N GLN A 961 -11.27 -31.14 14.20
CA GLN A 961 -11.17 -30.56 12.86
C GLN A 961 -11.91 -29.22 12.76
N ALA A 962 -13.14 -29.12 13.30
CA ALA A 962 -13.90 -27.88 13.33
C ALA A 962 -13.18 -26.75 14.09
N MET A 963 -12.61 -27.06 15.26
CA MET A 963 -11.82 -26.08 16.03
C MET A 963 -10.57 -25.64 15.27
N ARG A 964 -9.88 -26.56 14.58
CA ARG A 964 -8.73 -26.23 13.74
C ARG A 964 -9.11 -25.31 12.58
N GLY A 965 -10.21 -25.63 11.91
CA GLY A 965 -10.75 -24.88 10.79
C GLY A 965 -11.00 -23.40 11.10
N ALA A 966 -11.39 -23.07 12.33
CA ALA A 966 -11.70 -21.70 12.75
C ALA A 966 -10.54 -20.71 12.54
N ARG A 967 -9.29 -21.17 12.67
CA ARG A 967 -8.11 -20.29 12.57
C ARG A 967 -7.86 -19.78 11.16
N TRP A 968 -8.39 -20.46 10.14
CA TRP A 968 -8.28 -20.04 8.75
C TRP A 968 -8.91 -18.68 8.44
N ARG A 969 -9.73 -18.13 9.34
CA ARG A 969 -10.25 -16.77 9.21
C ARG A 969 -9.18 -15.69 9.36
N ASP A 970 -8.14 -15.92 10.16
CA ASP A 970 -7.12 -14.92 10.47
C ASP A 970 -6.54 -14.30 9.18
N ASN A 971 -6.19 -13.01 9.22
CA ASN A 971 -5.66 -12.26 8.07
C ASN A 971 -6.59 -12.27 6.84
N ALA A 972 -7.89 -12.01 7.04
CA ALA A 972 -8.90 -11.93 5.99
C ALA A 972 -9.01 -13.22 5.13
N ALA A 973 -8.80 -14.39 5.74
CA ALA A 973 -8.80 -15.70 5.08
C ALA A 973 -7.79 -15.88 3.94
N LEU A 974 -6.83 -14.97 3.76
CA LEU A 974 -5.82 -15.10 2.71
C LEU A 974 -4.96 -16.36 2.84
N PRO A 975 -4.49 -16.77 4.04
CA PRO A 975 -3.74 -18.00 4.19
C PRO A 975 -4.52 -19.25 3.73
N LEU A 976 -5.84 -19.26 3.94
CA LEU A 976 -6.72 -20.34 3.48
C LEU A 976 -6.77 -20.38 1.95
N LEU A 977 -7.03 -19.25 1.30
CA LEU A 977 -7.13 -19.18 -0.17
C LEU A 977 -5.81 -19.57 -0.85
N GLU A 978 -4.67 -19.18 -0.26
CA GLU A 978 -3.35 -19.62 -0.74
C GLU A 978 -3.10 -21.11 -0.51
N HIS A 979 -3.58 -21.65 0.61
CA HIS A 979 -3.49 -23.07 0.92
C HIS A 979 -4.31 -23.91 -0.07
N LEU A 980 -5.55 -23.52 -0.35
CA LEU A 980 -6.44 -24.22 -1.29
C LEU A 980 -5.91 -24.19 -2.73
N ASP A 981 -5.44 -23.03 -3.22
CA ASP A 981 -4.85 -22.92 -4.57
C ASP A 981 -3.66 -23.88 -4.75
N ARG A 982 -2.76 -23.93 -3.76
CA ARG A 982 -1.60 -24.82 -3.78
C ARG A 982 -2.02 -26.30 -3.81
N ARG A 983 -3.04 -26.67 -3.02
CA ARG A 983 -3.52 -28.05 -2.94
C ARG A 983 -4.28 -28.48 -4.19
N ALA A 984 -5.07 -27.59 -4.79
CA ALA A 984 -5.72 -27.82 -6.08
C ALA A 984 -4.70 -28.10 -7.20
N VAL A 985 -3.58 -27.37 -7.23
CA VAL A 985 -2.45 -27.66 -8.14
C VAL A 985 -1.90 -29.06 -7.90
N GLY A 986 -1.62 -29.38 -6.63
CA GLY A 986 -1.08 -30.67 -6.22
C GLY A 986 -2.00 -31.84 -6.62
N TYR A 987 -3.33 -31.65 -6.49
CA TYR A 987 -4.31 -32.63 -6.92
C TYR A 987 -4.23 -32.91 -8.42
N THR A 988 -4.29 -31.85 -9.22
CA THR A 988 -4.29 -31.94 -10.69
C THR A 988 -3.02 -32.65 -11.18
N ARG A 989 -1.85 -32.28 -10.63
CA ARG A 989 -0.57 -32.90 -10.96
C ARG A 989 -0.51 -34.39 -10.62
N ARG A 990 -1.18 -34.82 -9.55
CA ARG A 990 -1.11 -36.20 -9.05
C ARG A 990 -2.14 -37.13 -9.69
N PHE A 991 -3.34 -36.64 -9.96
CA PHE A 991 -4.47 -37.48 -10.38
C PHE A 991 -5.02 -37.14 -11.77
N GLY A 992 -4.59 -36.04 -12.41
CA GLY A 992 -5.02 -35.66 -13.76
C GLY A 992 -6.47 -35.17 -13.88
N GLY A 993 -7.15 -34.91 -12.76
CA GLY A 993 -8.53 -34.39 -12.69
C GLY A 993 -8.65 -33.09 -11.87
N THR A 994 -9.88 -32.64 -11.63
CA THR A 994 -10.18 -31.41 -10.89
C THR A 994 -10.59 -31.70 -9.44
N ALA A 995 -10.11 -30.88 -8.50
CA ALA A 995 -10.54 -30.87 -7.10
C ALA A 995 -11.83 -30.05 -6.87
N PHE A 996 -12.32 -29.38 -7.92
CA PHE A 996 -13.50 -28.52 -7.84
C PHE A 996 -14.77 -29.35 -8.07
N GLU A 997 -15.76 -29.17 -7.19
CA GLU A 997 -17.15 -29.63 -7.37
C GLU A 997 -17.99 -28.54 -8.07
N ILE A 998 -17.73 -27.27 -7.72
CA ILE A 998 -18.33 -26.09 -8.33
C ILE A 998 -17.20 -25.09 -8.60
N GLY A 999 -17.26 -24.42 -9.75
CA GLY A 999 -16.25 -23.45 -10.17
C GLY A 999 -14.94 -24.12 -10.59
N ASP A 1000 -13.88 -23.32 -10.61
CA ASP A 1000 -12.56 -23.75 -11.04
C ASP A 1000 -11.44 -22.94 -10.35
N ARG A 1001 -10.20 -23.25 -10.72
CA ARG A 1001 -9.01 -22.60 -10.16
C ARG A 1001 -8.92 -21.12 -10.53
N GLU A 1002 -9.43 -20.73 -11.70
CA GLU A 1002 -9.47 -19.34 -12.16
C GLU A 1002 -10.40 -18.50 -11.28
N MET A 1003 -11.58 -19.04 -10.95
CA MET A 1003 -12.54 -18.44 -10.02
C MET A 1003 -11.95 -18.29 -8.61
N LEU A 1004 -11.32 -19.34 -8.07
CA LEU A 1004 -10.64 -19.27 -6.76
C LEU A 1004 -9.56 -18.18 -6.74
N PHE A 1005 -8.80 -18.07 -7.82
CA PHE A 1005 -7.77 -17.05 -7.97
C PHE A 1005 -8.38 -15.63 -8.02
N ARG A 1006 -9.48 -15.43 -8.76
CA ARG A 1006 -10.23 -14.15 -8.79
C ARG A 1006 -10.69 -13.76 -7.39
N ILE A 1007 -11.28 -14.68 -6.63
CA ILE A 1007 -11.71 -14.44 -5.25
C ILE A 1007 -10.53 -14.03 -4.36
N ARG A 1008 -9.39 -14.74 -4.46
CA ARG A 1008 -8.16 -14.42 -3.71
C ARG A 1008 -7.66 -12.99 -3.97
N GLN A 1009 -7.82 -12.45 -5.18
CA GLN A 1009 -7.44 -11.06 -5.47
C GLN A 1009 -8.29 -10.04 -4.72
N GLN A 1010 -9.57 -10.34 -4.50
CA GLN A 1010 -10.51 -9.43 -3.85
C GLN A 1010 -10.54 -9.58 -2.32
N ALA A 1011 -10.11 -10.74 -1.79
CA ALA A 1011 -10.27 -11.16 -0.40
C ALA A 1011 -9.98 -10.10 0.67
N SER A 1012 -8.87 -9.34 0.61
CA SER A 1012 -8.58 -8.35 1.66
C SER A 1012 -9.39 -7.05 1.60
N LEU A 1013 -10.29 -6.92 0.63
CA LEU A 1013 -11.31 -5.86 0.57
C LEU A 1013 -12.66 -6.37 1.07
N LEU A 1014 -12.79 -7.69 1.19
CA LEU A 1014 -14.01 -8.36 1.58
C LEU A 1014 -13.96 -8.63 3.07
N PHE A 1015 -15.11 -8.58 3.72
CA PHE A 1015 -15.20 -8.98 5.11
C PHE A 1015 -15.42 -10.51 5.20
N PRO A 1016 -14.53 -11.27 5.84
CA PRO A 1016 -14.66 -12.73 5.91
C PRO A 1016 -15.81 -13.15 6.84
N ARG A 1017 -16.74 -13.95 6.31
CA ARG A 1017 -17.87 -14.57 7.00
C ARG A 1017 -17.73 -16.10 6.97
N PHE A 1018 -17.39 -16.71 8.10
CA PHE A 1018 -17.17 -18.15 8.17
C PHE A 1018 -18.44 -18.88 8.62
N THR A 1019 -18.65 -20.07 8.10
CA THR A 1019 -19.61 -21.05 8.61
C THR A 1019 -18.90 -22.39 8.71
N THR A 1020 -18.94 -23.02 9.88
CA THR A 1020 -18.39 -24.36 10.08
C THR A 1020 -19.53 -25.36 10.19
N ILE A 1021 -19.44 -26.44 9.42
CA ILE A 1021 -20.43 -27.51 9.36
C ILE A 1021 -19.76 -28.80 9.81
N ILE A 1022 -20.37 -29.49 10.77
CA ILE A 1022 -20.05 -30.87 11.13
C ILE A 1022 -21.10 -31.79 10.50
N ALA A 1023 -20.69 -32.74 9.69
CA ALA A 1023 -21.54 -33.79 9.12
C ALA A 1023 -21.16 -35.14 9.73
N GLN A 1024 -21.92 -35.59 10.73
CA GLN A 1024 -21.68 -36.84 11.45
C GLN A 1024 -22.96 -37.68 11.52
N PRO A 1025 -23.27 -38.49 10.49
CA PRO A 1025 -24.47 -39.32 10.45
C PRO A 1025 -24.54 -40.35 11.59
N GLY A 1026 -23.42 -40.70 12.21
CA GLY A 1026 -23.38 -41.59 13.37
C GLY A 1026 -24.03 -40.99 14.63
N LEU A 1027 -24.24 -39.66 14.69
CA LEU A 1027 -24.95 -38.98 15.77
C LEU A 1027 -26.46 -39.10 15.57
N SER A 1028 -27.18 -39.77 16.46
CA SER A 1028 -28.65 -39.66 16.52
C SER A 1028 -29.05 -38.46 17.39
N ILE A 1029 -29.84 -37.56 16.83
CA ILE A 1029 -30.26 -36.30 17.46
C ILE A 1029 -31.22 -36.60 18.62
N GLY A 1030 -32.20 -37.47 18.39
CA GLY A 1030 -33.15 -37.89 19.42
C GLY A 1030 -32.47 -38.54 20.64
N SER A 1031 -31.39 -39.30 20.42
CA SER A 1031 -30.69 -40.02 21.49
C SER A 1031 -29.36 -39.40 21.93
N ALA A 1032 -28.99 -38.20 21.46
CA ALA A 1032 -27.69 -37.59 21.79
C ALA A 1032 -27.51 -37.51 23.32
N SER A 1033 -26.33 -37.82 23.86
CA SER A 1033 -26.08 -37.72 25.30
C SER A 1033 -25.66 -36.31 25.70
N ASP A 1034 -25.82 -35.93 26.97
CA ASP A 1034 -25.33 -34.64 27.49
C ASP A 1034 -23.81 -34.47 27.29
N GLU A 1035 -23.04 -35.55 27.35
CA GLU A 1035 -21.60 -35.52 27.08
C GLU A 1035 -21.30 -35.18 25.62
N GLN A 1036 -22.06 -35.74 24.65
CA GLN A 1036 -21.91 -35.41 23.24
C GLN A 1036 -22.25 -33.93 23.00
N LEU A 1037 -23.34 -33.46 23.60
CA LEU A 1037 -23.76 -32.06 23.49
C LEU A 1037 -22.77 -31.10 24.14
N ARG A 1038 -22.12 -31.47 25.25
CA ARG A 1038 -21.05 -30.65 25.87
C ARG A 1038 -19.78 -30.61 25.03
N LEU A 1039 -19.41 -31.72 24.37
CA LEU A 1039 -18.29 -31.76 23.43
C LEU A 1039 -18.53 -30.82 22.24
N ILE A 1040 -19.74 -30.90 21.65
CA ILE A 1040 -20.17 -30.01 20.57
C ILE A 1040 -20.19 -28.55 21.03
N ALA A 1041 -20.69 -28.26 22.25
CA ALA A 1041 -20.70 -26.91 22.81
C ALA A 1041 -19.29 -26.33 22.94
N GLY A 1042 -18.31 -27.15 23.33
CA GLY A 1042 -16.90 -26.74 23.37
C GLY A 1042 -16.35 -26.32 22.01
N ALA A 1043 -16.61 -27.12 20.97
CA ALA A 1043 -16.20 -26.78 19.61
C ALA A 1043 -16.93 -25.53 19.10
N ALA A 1044 -18.25 -25.46 19.28
CA ALA A 1044 -19.07 -24.32 18.88
C ALA A 1044 -18.61 -23.01 19.54
N SER A 1045 -18.38 -23.03 20.86
CA SER A 1045 -17.89 -21.87 21.63
C SER A 1045 -16.58 -21.33 21.04
N TYR A 1046 -15.60 -22.20 20.81
CA TYR A 1046 -14.33 -21.83 20.23
C TYR A 1046 -14.49 -21.24 18.82
N VAL A 1047 -15.17 -21.99 17.94
CA VAL A 1047 -15.35 -21.61 16.53
C VAL A 1047 -16.10 -20.29 16.40
N GLN A 1048 -17.23 -20.13 17.06
CA GLN A 1048 -18.04 -18.90 16.99
C GLN A 1048 -17.29 -17.70 17.56
N THR A 1049 -16.44 -17.91 18.57
CA THR A 1049 -15.63 -16.82 19.12
C THR A 1049 -14.52 -16.37 18.17
N VAL A 1050 -13.75 -17.33 17.65
CA VAL A 1050 -12.64 -17.04 16.74
C VAL A 1050 -13.16 -16.50 15.40
N THR A 1051 -14.28 -17.03 14.92
CA THR A 1051 -14.75 -16.72 13.58
C THR A 1051 -15.82 -15.63 13.50
N LYS A 1052 -16.56 -15.38 14.59
CA LYS A 1052 -17.84 -14.66 14.55
C LYS A 1052 -18.82 -15.21 13.51
N GLY A 1053 -18.67 -16.50 13.21
CA GLY A 1053 -19.33 -17.23 12.15
C GLY A 1053 -20.45 -18.15 12.61
N GLY A 1054 -21.09 -18.80 11.63
CA GLY A 1054 -22.08 -19.86 11.87
C GLY A 1054 -21.42 -21.17 12.31
N PHE A 1055 -22.16 -21.97 13.08
CA PHE A 1055 -21.76 -23.32 13.46
C PHE A 1055 -22.98 -24.25 13.37
N GLU A 1056 -22.91 -25.26 12.51
CA GLU A 1056 -24.00 -26.19 12.24
C GLU A 1056 -23.53 -27.63 12.43
N VAL A 1057 -24.42 -28.48 12.96
CA VAL A 1057 -24.15 -29.91 13.14
C VAL A 1057 -25.29 -30.70 12.53
N TYR A 1058 -24.95 -31.57 11.59
CA TYR A 1058 -25.86 -32.47 10.91
C TYR A 1058 -25.68 -33.90 11.43
N GLY A 1059 -26.79 -34.53 11.81
CA GLY A 1059 -26.85 -35.90 12.30
C GLY A 1059 -27.99 -36.70 11.66
N SER A 1060 -28.21 -37.91 12.17
CA SER A 1060 -29.40 -38.70 11.89
C SER A 1060 -30.52 -38.36 12.89
N ASP A 1061 -31.77 -38.61 12.51
CA ASP A 1061 -32.93 -38.46 13.41
C ASP A 1061 -32.78 -39.22 14.74
#